data_AF-A0AAZ3RL66-F1
#
_entry.id   AF-A0AAZ3RL66-F1
#
_cell.length_a   1.000
_cell.length_b   1.000
_cell.length_c   1.000
_cell.angle_alpha   90.00
_cell.angle_beta   90.00
_cell.angle_gamma   90.00
#
_symmetry.space_group_name_H-M   'P 1'
#
loop_
_entity.id
_entity.type
_entity.pdbx_description
1 polymer ?
#
loop_
_entity_poly.entity_id
_entity_poly.type
_entity_poly.pdbx_seq_one_letter_code
_entity_poly.pdbx_strand_id
1 'polypeptide(L)'
;MIIQQLIPLPLSICLVQFNDNSTTHPPLPLSICLVQFNDKAMKAACFQNLVQANVRNKRFLKDAVRNISAKGITNYKGGFELAFEQLSSLNVTQGRALCNKIIMLFTDGGEERAQEIFQKYNADKKVRIFTFSVGQHNYDKGPIQWMACTNKGYYYEIPSIGAIRINTQEYLDVLGRPMVKANNKAKQVQWTNVYQDALELGLVITGTLPVFNKTNTKADKERGLQRPQNQLILGVMAIDVSLDDIKRLTPRFTFGPNGYYFAIDPNGYVLLHPNLCPKNPKFQEPVTLDFLDAELEDEIKVEIRTNMIRGETGHRTVHTLVKSQDERYIDRSERSYTYAPVKGTDYSLALVLPVYSLHYIHTTIGDTITQAKFSESLQEDKFEEYGYTLIAPREYCKDLKPSKNNTEFLMDFNEYIDRKTPNNPLCNVDLVNRLLLDAGITSDLVKQWRDQMPNGVLARFVATDGGITRIYPKSAGLDWTEDPETYESSFYKRSLDNDIYIFTPTPYQEDTNMTEDSVLVSRAVNLDIDGVRLKPAVVGVKLDINTWMTNFINATLKMNCKDEICGCQRNDEHVDCVILDDGGFLVMANRDEYIGQIGQFFGMIDPILMVNLVNMSLFTLNKTYDYQSVCDPKRESKGSAAGLRSVYVPTIADILNVGWLASAAAW
;
A
#
# COMPACT_ATOMS: atom_id res chain seq x y z
N MET A 1 -5.66 -12.49 -18.77
CA MET A 1 -4.64 -13.05 -17.86
C MET A 1 -5.01 -14.41 -17.26
N ILE A 2 -6.16 -14.63 -16.58
CA ILE A 2 -6.60 -16.01 -16.22
C ILE A 2 -6.87 -16.85 -17.46
N ILE A 3 -7.51 -16.23 -18.45
CA ILE A 3 -7.79 -16.84 -19.76
C ILE A 3 -6.51 -17.36 -20.44
N GLN A 4 -5.36 -16.70 -20.27
CA GLN A 4 -4.08 -17.14 -20.84
C GLN A 4 -3.61 -18.49 -20.27
N GLN A 5 -3.97 -18.80 -19.02
CA GLN A 5 -3.55 -20.03 -18.34
C GLN A 5 -4.53 -21.18 -18.52
N LEU A 6 -5.75 -20.91 -19.00
CA LEU A 6 -6.79 -21.91 -19.28
C LEU A 6 -6.57 -22.66 -20.60
N ILE A 7 -5.69 -22.16 -21.45
CA ILE A 7 -5.50 -22.59 -22.84
C ILE A 7 -4.72 -23.92 -23.02
N PRO A 8 -3.84 -24.39 -22.12
CA PRO A 8 -3.26 -25.73 -22.27
C PRO A 8 -4.23 -26.86 -21.89
N LEU A 9 -5.50 -26.58 -21.58
CA LEU A 9 -6.45 -27.56 -21.04
C LEU A 9 -7.66 -27.72 -21.97
N PRO A 10 -8.02 -28.95 -22.37
CA PRO A 10 -8.97 -29.20 -23.44
C PRO A 10 -10.45 -28.93 -23.10
N LEU A 11 -10.84 -28.77 -21.82
CA LEU A 11 -12.25 -28.55 -21.44
C LEU A 11 -12.40 -27.65 -20.20
N SER A 12 -12.79 -26.39 -20.37
CA SER A 12 -13.09 -25.49 -19.25
C SER A 12 -14.05 -24.36 -19.64
N ILE A 13 -14.97 -24.01 -18.74
CA ILE A 13 -15.87 -22.85 -18.84
C ILE A 13 -15.43 -21.78 -17.84
N CYS A 14 -15.08 -20.62 -18.36
CA CYS A 14 -14.85 -19.42 -17.57
C CYS A 14 -16.12 -18.58 -17.55
N LEU A 15 -16.66 -18.29 -16.37
CA LEU A 15 -17.85 -17.45 -16.19
C LEU A 15 -17.41 -16.07 -15.74
N VAL A 16 -17.85 -15.04 -16.47
CA VAL A 16 -17.49 -13.66 -16.16
C VAL A 16 -18.74 -12.80 -16.16
N GLN A 17 -18.92 -12.01 -15.11
CA GLN A 17 -20.01 -11.06 -14.98
C GLN A 17 -19.44 -9.64 -14.85
N PHE A 18 -19.84 -8.76 -15.77
CA PHE A 18 -19.42 -7.35 -15.82
C PHE A 18 -20.55 -6.42 -15.36
N ASN A 19 -20.20 -5.20 -14.99
CA ASN A 19 -21.16 -4.16 -14.59
C ASN A 19 -21.52 -3.22 -15.77
N ASP A 20 -22.69 -2.57 -15.70
CA ASP A 20 -23.11 -1.45 -16.58
C ASP A 20 -23.09 -0.16 -15.78
N ASN A 21 -22.85 0.95 -16.46
CA ASN A 21 -22.99 2.30 -15.94
C ASN A 21 -24.46 2.74 -15.95
N SER A 22 -25.31 2.09 -15.14
CA SER A 22 -26.62 2.65 -14.81
C SER A 22 -26.47 3.60 -13.63
N THR A 23 -26.93 4.85 -13.79
CA THR A 23 -26.76 6.02 -12.90
C THR A 23 -27.37 5.90 -11.50
N THR A 24 -27.71 4.71 -11.03
CA THR A 24 -28.51 4.50 -9.82
C THR A 24 -27.78 3.71 -8.72
N HIS A 25 -26.64 3.08 -9.01
CA HIS A 25 -25.86 2.33 -8.03
C HIS A 25 -24.35 2.51 -8.24
N PRO A 26 -23.52 2.48 -7.18
CA PRO A 26 -22.07 2.54 -7.30
C PRO A 26 -21.54 1.40 -8.19
N PRO A 27 -20.43 1.60 -8.92
CA PRO A 27 -19.90 0.59 -9.83
C PRO A 27 -19.46 -0.65 -9.04
N LEU A 28 -20.27 -1.71 -9.09
CA LEU A 28 -19.95 -3.01 -8.48
C LEU A 28 -18.82 -3.71 -9.24
N PRO A 29 -17.90 -4.40 -8.53
CA PRO A 29 -16.69 -4.95 -9.12
C PRO A 29 -16.96 -6.20 -9.97
N LEU A 30 -16.07 -6.46 -10.93
CA LEU A 30 -16.12 -7.63 -11.81
C LEU A 30 -16.16 -8.92 -10.98
N SER A 31 -17.09 -9.82 -11.28
CA SER A 31 -17.18 -11.12 -10.64
C SER A 31 -16.83 -12.24 -11.62
N ILE A 32 -16.08 -13.25 -11.16
CA ILE A 32 -15.59 -14.38 -11.96
C ILE A 32 -15.79 -15.71 -11.22
N CYS A 33 -16.04 -16.77 -11.98
CA CYS A 33 -16.07 -18.14 -11.50
C CYS A 33 -15.52 -19.07 -12.59
N LEU A 34 -14.98 -20.22 -12.19
CA LEU A 34 -14.39 -21.17 -13.11
C LEU A 34 -15.00 -22.55 -12.91
N VAL A 35 -15.56 -23.08 -14.00
CA VAL A 35 -16.22 -24.37 -14.07
C VAL A 35 -15.41 -25.25 -15.01
N GLN A 36 -15.03 -26.43 -14.55
CA GLN A 36 -14.42 -27.46 -15.39
C GLN A 36 -15.44 -28.58 -15.59
N PHE A 37 -15.44 -29.19 -16.77
CA PHE A 37 -16.40 -30.24 -17.06
C PHE A 37 -15.78 -31.29 -17.96
N ASN A 38 -16.11 -32.54 -17.67
CA ASN A 38 -15.82 -33.72 -18.45
C ASN A 38 -17.12 -34.53 -18.54
N ASP A 39 -17.21 -35.71 -17.91
CA ASP A 39 -18.46 -36.46 -17.76
C ASP A 39 -19.41 -35.77 -16.78
N LYS A 40 -18.84 -35.10 -15.78
CA LYS A 40 -19.55 -34.27 -14.80
C LYS A 40 -19.02 -32.84 -14.81
N ALA A 41 -19.89 -31.89 -14.50
CA ALA A 41 -19.51 -30.49 -14.31
C ALA A 41 -19.14 -30.26 -12.84
N MET A 42 -17.98 -29.65 -12.60
CA MET A 42 -17.50 -29.33 -11.26
C MET A 42 -16.86 -27.93 -11.23
N LYS A 43 -16.84 -27.32 -10.06
CA LYS A 43 -16.18 -26.03 -9.85
C LYS A 43 -14.67 -26.28 -9.70
N ALA A 44 -13.84 -25.49 -10.39
CA ALA A 44 -12.39 -25.76 -10.41
C ALA A 44 -11.66 -25.26 -9.16
N ALA A 45 -12.24 -24.29 -8.45
CA ALA A 45 -11.69 -23.74 -7.22
C ALA A 45 -12.63 -23.99 -6.03
N CYS A 46 -12.14 -23.68 -4.82
CA CYS A 46 -12.92 -23.75 -3.58
C CYS A 46 -14.13 -22.78 -3.52
N PHE A 47 -14.27 -21.89 -4.50
CA PHE A 47 -15.38 -20.95 -4.56
C PHE A 47 -16.68 -21.64 -4.96
N GLN A 48 -17.69 -21.53 -4.09
CA GLN A 48 -19.02 -22.06 -4.38
C GLN A 48 -19.86 -21.18 -5.31
N ASN A 49 -19.53 -19.89 -5.42
CA ASN A 49 -20.28 -18.89 -6.17
C ASN A 49 -19.33 -17.97 -6.97
N LEU A 50 -19.89 -17.05 -7.77
CA LEU A 50 -19.15 -15.94 -8.36
C LEU A 50 -18.51 -15.07 -7.28
N VAL A 51 -17.21 -14.80 -7.44
CA VAL A 51 -16.42 -13.98 -6.51
C VAL A 51 -15.83 -12.78 -7.21
N GLN A 52 -15.59 -11.70 -6.46
CA GLN A 52 -14.90 -10.52 -6.98
C GLN A 52 -13.52 -10.88 -7.53
N ALA A 53 -13.21 -10.39 -8.74
CA ALA A 53 -11.95 -10.67 -9.43
C ALA A 53 -10.78 -9.79 -8.95
N ASN A 54 -10.58 -9.71 -7.63
CA ASN A 54 -9.45 -9.03 -7.00
C ASN A 54 -8.13 -9.82 -7.25
N VAL A 55 -6.98 -9.20 -6.94
CA VAL A 55 -5.65 -9.82 -7.16
C VAL A 55 -5.54 -11.20 -6.50
N ARG A 56 -6.02 -11.32 -5.26
CA ARG A 56 -5.98 -12.56 -4.45
C ARG A 56 -6.82 -13.70 -5.06
N ASN A 57 -8.09 -13.45 -5.34
CA ASN A 57 -9.01 -14.45 -5.92
C ASN A 57 -8.54 -14.86 -7.32
N LYS A 58 -8.02 -13.91 -8.11
CA LYS A 58 -7.43 -14.23 -9.41
C LYS A 58 -6.22 -15.15 -9.28
N ARG A 59 -5.37 -14.98 -8.27
CA ARG A 59 -4.22 -15.86 -8.01
C ARG A 59 -4.68 -17.28 -7.66
N PHE A 60 -5.67 -17.42 -6.76
CA PHE A 60 -6.25 -18.74 -6.44
C PHE A 60 -6.85 -19.43 -7.67
N LEU A 61 -7.56 -18.69 -8.52
CA LEU A 61 -8.12 -19.24 -9.76
C LEU A 61 -7.02 -19.65 -10.75
N LYS A 62 -5.94 -18.86 -10.88
CA LYS A 62 -4.75 -19.20 -11.69
C LYS A 62 -4.11 -20.51 -11.23
N ASP A 63 -3.94 -20.68 -9.92
CA ASP A 63 -3.32 -21.88 -9.34
C ASP A 63 -4.24 -23.11 -9.48
N ALA A 64 -5.55 -22.95 -9.29
CA ALA A 64 -6.52 -24.00 -9.55
C ALA A 64 -6.48 -24.48 -11.00
N VAL A 65 -6.41 -23.55 -11.96
CA VAL A 65 -6.31 -23.85 -13.39
C VAL A 65 -5.05 -24.66 -13.71
N ARG A 66 -3.90 -24.33 -13.12
CA ARG A 66 -2.65 -25.08 -13.35
C ARG A 66 -2.72 -26.54 -12.94
N ASN A 67 -3.59 -26.87 -11.99
CA ASN A 67 -3.74 -28.22 -11.44
C ASN A 67 -4.82 -29.06 -12.15
N ILE A 68 -5.52 -28.51 -13.14
CA ILE A 68 -6.54 -29.25 -13.89
C ILE A 68 -5.88 -30.34 -14.72
N SER A 69 -6.48 -31.52 -14.74
CA SER A 69 -6.06 -32.64 -15.60
C SER A 69 -7.24 -33.10 -16.46
N ALA A 70 -6.98 -33.34 -17.74
CA ALA A 70 -8.00 -33.75 -18.69
C ALA A 70 -8.17 -35.27 -18.70
N LYS A 71 -9.39 -35.74 -18.36
CA LYS A 71 -9.76 -37.16 -18.45
C LYS A 71 -11.28 -37.28 -18.60
N GLY A 72 -11.74 -38.23 -19.43
CA GLY A 72 -13.15 -38.56 -19.58
C GLY A 72 -13.75 -38.10 -20.90
N ILE A 73 -15.09 -38.16 -20.99
CA ILE A 73 -15.90 -37.81 -22.17
C ILE A 73 -16.48 -36.41 -21.96
N THR A 74 -16.67 -35.63 -23.02
CA THR A 74 -17.21 -34.26 -22.94
C THR A 74 -18.74 -34.24 -22.80
N ASN A 75 -19.27 -33.58 -21.77
CA ASN A 75 -20.71 -33.35 -21.58
C ASN A 75 -21.05 -31.84 -21.58
N TYR A 76 -21.41 -31.31 -22.75
CA TYR A 76 -21.77 -29.89 -22.91
C TYR A 76 -23.04 -29.51 -22.13
N LYS A 77 -24.05 -30.39 -22.09
CA LYS A 77 -25.31 -30.10 -21.39
C LYS A 77 -25.07 -29.85 -19.90
N GLY A 78 -24.35 -30.74 -19.24
CA GLY A 78 -24.02 -30.61 -17.82
C GLY A 78 -23.15 -29.39 -17.51
N GLY A 79 -22.17 -29.10 -18.38
CA GLY A 79 -21.30 -27.92 -18.23
C GLY A 79 -22.07 -26.60 -18.30
N PHE A 80 -22.96 -26.45 -19.30
CA PHE A 80 -23.76 -25.24 -19.45
C PHE A 80 -24.87 -25.13 -18.39
N GLU A 81 -25.47 -26.23 -17.96
CA GLU A 81 -26.47 -26.21 -16.88
C GLU A 81 -25.87 -25.65 -15.59
N LEU A 82 -24.72 -26.18 -15.15
CA LEU A 82 -24.01 -25.66 -13.97
C LEU A 82 -23.62 -24.19 -14.16
N ALA A 83 -23.17 -23.80 -15.36
CA ALA A 83 -22.83 -22.42 -15.67
C ALA A 83 -24.01 -21.44 -15.50
N PHE A 84 -25.19 -21.82 -16.00
CA PHE A 84 -26.40 -21.01 -15.85
C PHE A 84 -26.89 -20.97 -14.41
N GLU A 85 -26.78 -22.06 -13.65
CA GLU A 85 -27.07 -22.09 -12.22
C GLU A 85 -26.15 -21.13 -11.43
N GLN A 86 -24.85 -21.08 -11.77
CA GLN A 86 -23.93 -20.14 -11.14
C GLN A 86 -24.31 -18.68 -11.44
N LEU A 87 -24.70 -18.37 -12.68
CA LEU A 87 -25.15 -17.03 -13.09
C LEU A 87 -26.54 -16.65 -12.54
N SER A 88 -27.38 -17.63 -12.18
CA SER A 88 -28.74 -17.43 -11.69
C SER A 88 -28.85 -17.44 -10.17
N SER A 89 -27.89 -18.01 -9.44
CA SER A 89 -27.87 -18.07 -7.97
C SER A 89 -28.16 -16.69 -7.32
N LEU A 90 -29.33 -16.56 -6.70
CA LEU A 90 -29.90 -15.30 -6.15
C LEU A 90 -29.41 -14.95 -4.75
N ASN A 91 -28.79 -15.88 -4.02
CA ASN A 91 -28.53 -15.72 -2.57
C ASN A 91 -27.32 -14.82 -2.24
N VAL A 92 -26.63 -14.25 -3.24
CA VAL A 92 -25.48 -13.35 -3.06
C VAL A 92 -25.71 -12.06 -3.85
N THR A 93 -26.78 -11.34 -3.52
CA THR A 93 -27.18 -10.09 -4.18
C THR A 93 -26.39 -8.86 -3.71
N GLN A 94 -25.65 -8.94 -2.59
CA GLN A 94 -24.94 -7.78 -2.01
C GLN A 94 -23.55 -7.48 -2.60
N GLY A 95 -23.11 -8.16 -3.67
CA GLY A 95 -21.76 -7.94 -4.21
C GLY A 95 -21.53 -8.31 -5.69
N ARG A 96 -22.58 -8.45 -6.50
CA ARG A 96 -22.45 -8.82 -7.93
C ARG A 96 -22.71 -7.65 -8.86
N ALA A 97 -21.87 -7.51 -9.88
CA ALA A 97 -22.10 -6.62 -11.01
C ALA A 97 -23.40 -6.99 -11.77
N LEU A 98 -24.47 -6.19 -11.69
CA LEU A 98 -25.82 -6.56 -12.16
C LEU A 98 -26.03 -6.55 -13.69
N CYS A 99 -24.98 -6.47 -14.52
CA CYS A 99 -25.11 -6.22 -15.96
C CYS A 99 -24.79 -7.42 -16.86
N ASN A 100 -23.60 -7.42 -17.52
CA ASN A 100 -23.33 -8.28 -18.65
C ASN A 100 -22.96 -9.66 -18.11
N LYS A 101 -23.86 -10.61 -18.30
CA LYS A 101 -23.63 -12.01 -17.96
C LYS A 101 -22.98 -12.70 -19.14
N ILE A 102 -21.80 -13.27 -18.92
CA ILE A 102 -21.00 -13.86 -19.99
C ILE A 102 -20.52 -15.25 -19.59
N ILE A 103 -20.62 -16.15 -20.55
CA ILE A 103 -20.03 -17.49 -20.48
C ILE A 103 -18.95 -17.57 -21.57
N MET A 104 -17.73 -17.92 -21.18
CA MET A 104 -16.62 -18.16 -22.11
C MET A 104 -16.24 -19.64 -22.04
N LEU A 105 -16.43 -20.37 -23.14
CA LEU A 105 -16.09 -21.78 -23.25
C LEU A 105 -14.75 -21.96 -23.96
N PHE A 106 -13.83 -22.71 -23.37
CA PHE A 106 -12.57 -23.15 -23.97
C PHE A 106 -12.64 -24.64 -24.26
N THR A 107 -12.48 -25.00 -25.53
CA THR A 107 -12.55 -26.39 -26.00
C THR A 107 -11.73 -26.59 -27.28
N ASP A 108 -11.32 -27.82 -27.56
CA ASP A 108 -10.75 -28.26 -28.82
C ASP A 108 -11.82 -28.64 -29.87
N GLY A 109 -13.11 -28.48 -29.58
CA GLY A 109 -14.19 -28.75 -30.55
C GLY A 109 -15.33 -29.57 -29.97
N GLY A 110 -16.38 -29.80 -30.76
CA GLY A 110 -17.52 -30.54 -30.25
C GLY A 110 -18.51 -30.92 -31.34
N GLU A 111 -19.11 -32.09 -31.20
CA GLU A 111 -20.13 -32.59 -32.13
C GLU A 111 -21.55 -32.13 -31.73
N GLU A 112 -21.78 -31.85 -30.44
CA GLU A 112 -23.09 -31.52 -29.90
C GLU A 112 -23.31 -30.00 -29.74
N ARG A 113 -24.51 -29.51 -30.05
CA ARG A 113 -24.90 -28.09 -29.98
C ARG A 113 -25.60 -27.66 -28.66
N ALA A 114 -25.91 -28.58 -27.75
CA ALA A 114 -26.60 -28.32 -26.47
C ALA A 114 -27.82 -27.36 -26.57
N GLN A 115 -28.58 -27.44 -27.66
CA GLN A 115 -29.63 -26.47 -28.02
C GLN A 115 -30.74 -26.36 -26.96
N GLU A 116 -31.13 -27.49 -26.35
CA GLU A 116 -32.14 -27.57 -25.29
C GLU A 116 -31.81 -26.65 -24.10
N ILE A 117 -30.55 -26.61 -23.70
CA ILE A 117 -30.08 -25.81 -22.57
C ILE A 117 -30.20 -24.31 -22.86
N PHE A 118 -29.83 -23.88 -24.07
CA PHE A 118 -29.96 -22.48 -24.46
C PHE A 118 -31.41 -22.02 -24.63
N GLN A 119 -32.31 -22.92 -25.03
CA GLN A 119 -33.74 -22.62 -25.10
C GLN A 119 -34.35 -22.52 -23.70
N LYS A 120 -33.96 -23.39 -22.76
CA LYS A 120 -34.44 -23.38 -21.37
C LYS A 120 -33.94 -22.17 -20.57
N TYR A 121 -32.63 -21.91 -20.58
CA TYR A 121 -32.02 -20.92 -19.68
C TYR A 121 -31.75 -19.55 -20.30
N ASN A 122 -31.66 -19.45 -21.65
CA ASN A 122 -31.30 -18.21 -22.33
C ASN A 122 -32.16 -17.96 -23.60
N ALA A 123 -33.48 -18.10 -23.49
CA ALA A 123 -34.41 -17.79 -24.57
C ALA A 123 -34.32 -16.30 -24.99
N ASP A 124 -34.27 -15.40 -24.00
CA ASP A 124 -34.20 -13.94 -24.20
C ASP A 124 -32.83 -13.45 -24.72
N LYS A 125 -31.82 -14.32 -24.77
CA LYS A 125 -30.43 -13.97 -25.13
C LYS A 125 -29.85 -12.86 -24.25
N LYS A 126 -30.13 -12.91 -22.94
CA LYS A 126 -29.58 -12.00 -21.92
C LYS A 126 -28.12 -12.35 -21.59
N VAL A 127 -27.76 -13.63 -21.67
CA VAL A 127 -26.39 -14.10 -21.45
C VAL A 127 -25.67 -14.21 -22.80
N ARG A 128 -24.46 -13.66 -22.90
CA ARG A 128 -23.61 -13.81 -24.10
C ARG A 128 -22.67 -14.99 -23.95
N ILE A 129 -22.50 -15.77 -25.02
CA ILE A 129 -21.65 -16.96 -24.99
C ILE A 129 -20.53 -16.80 -26.02
N PHE A 130 -19.30 -16.83 -25.55
CA PHE A 130 -18.10 -16.82 -26.38
C PHE A 130 -17.50 -18.23 -26.40
N THR A 131 -17.08 -18.69 -27.57
CA THR A 131 -16.46 -20.00 -27.74
C THR A 131 -15.05 -19.84 -28.30
N PHE A 132 -14.10 -20.51 -27.67
CA PHE A 132 -12.68 -20.50 -28.01
C PHE A 132 -12.27 -21.91 -28.43
N SER A 133 -11.90 -22.06 -29.71
CA SER A 133 -11.27 -23.28 -30.24
C SER A 133 -9.78 -23.22 -29.95
N VAL A 134 -9.24 -24.17 -29.19
CA VAL A 134 -7.87 -24.11 -28.68
C VAL A 134 -7.02 -25.25 -29.19
N GLY A 135 -5.81 -24.92 -29.66
CA GLY A 135 -4.84 -25.86 -30.19
C GLY A 135 -5.06 -26.20 -31.66
N GLN A 136 -4.15 -27.00 -32.21
CA GLN A 136 -4.31 -27.58 -33.54
C GLN A 136 -5.00 -28.93 -33.42
N HIS A 137 -6.21 -29.04 -33.95
CA HIS A 137 -7.04 -30.23 -33.90
C HIS A 137 -7.90 -30.37 -35.16
N ASN A 138 -8.38 -31.58 -35.41
CA ASN A 138 -9.26 -31.89 -36.54
C ASN A 138 -10.73 -32.04 -36.14
N TYR A 139 -11.09 -31.79 -34.88
CA TYR A 139 -12.47 -31.82 -34.42
C TYR A 139 -13.34 -30.76 -35.11
N ASP A 140 -14.63 -31.05 -35.25
CA ASP A 140 -15.58 -30.13 -35.87
C ASP A 140 -15.77 -28.87 -35.01
N LYS A 141 -15.66 -27.72 -35.67
CA LYS A 141 -15.83 -26.37 -35.11
C LYS A 141 -17.23 -25.82 -35.36
N GLY A 142 -18.02 -26.45 -36.23
CA GLY A 142 -19.36 -25.99 -36.61
C GLY A 142 -20.30 -25.81 -35.41
N PRO A 143 -20.42 -26.80 -34.49
CA PRO A 143 -21.27 -26.67 -33.32
C PRO A 143 -20.88 -25.53 -32.38
N ILE A 144 -19.59 -25.34 -32.07
CA ILE A 144 -19.13 -24.27 -31.18
C ILE A 144 -19.28 -22.87 -31.81
N GLN A 145 -19.13 -22.75 -33.13
CA GLN A 145 -19.44 -21.53 -33.87
C GLN A 145 -20.95 -21.21 -33.78
N TRP A 146 -21.79 -22.23 -33.95
CA TRP A 146 -23.24 -22.09 -33.84
C TRP A 146 -23.67 -21.62 -32.44
N MET A 147 -23.04 -22.14 -31.38
CA MET A 147 -23.31 -21.71 -29.99
C MET A 147 -23.03 -20.21 -29.79
N ALA A 148 -21.90 -19.71 -30.30
CA ALA A 148 -21.54 -18.30 -30.20
C ALA A 148 -22.49 -17.40 -31.01
N CYS A 149 -22.79 -17.77 -32.26
CA CYS A 149 -23.69 -17.03 -33.15
C CYS A 149 -25.11 -16.93 -32.56
N THR A 150 -25.65 -18.04 -32.07
CA THR A 150 -27.02 -18.10 -31.52
C THR A 150 -27.18 -17.25 -30.26
N ASN A 151 -26.10 -17.04 -29.49
CA ASN A 151 -26.13 -16.34 -28.21
C ASN A 151 -25.46 -14.96 -28.23
N LYS A 152 -25.40 -14.30 -29.41
CA LYS A 152 -24.89 -12.93 -29.58
C LYS A 152 -23.47 -12.72 -29.02
N GLY A 153 -22.66 -13.77 -29.02
CA GLY A 153 -21.25 -13.70 -28.64
C GLY A 153 -20.34 -13.66 -29.86
N TYR A 154 -19.18 -14.31 -29.75
CA TYR A 154 -18.19 -14.39 -30.81
C TYR A 154 -17.37 -15.66 -30.69
N TYR A 155 -16.83 -16.10 -31.82
CA TYR A 155 -15.98 -17.28 -31.94
C TYR A 155 -14.52 -16.84 -32.14
N TYR A 156 -13.61 -17.45 -31.41
CA TYR A 156 -12.17 -17.20 -31.51
C TYR A 156 -11.41 -18.51 -31.69
N GLU A 157 -10.31 -18.47 -32.44
CA GLU A 157 -9.42 -19.61 -32.65
C GLU A 157 -8.04 -19.30 -32.10
N ILE A 158 -7.49 -20.17 -31.25
CA ILE A 158 -6.19 -20.00 -30.60
C ILE A 158 -5.30 -21.18 -30.99
N PRO A 159 -4.57 -21.10 -32.12
CA PRO A 159 -3.75 -22.20 -32.61
C PRO A 159 -2.43 -22.35 -31.85
N SER A 160 -1.93 -21.26 -31.24
CA SER A 160 -0.61 -21.22 -30.60
C SER A 160 -0.55 -20.22 -29.46
N ILE A 161 0.52 -20.29 -28.67
CA ILE A 161 0.76 -19.39 -27.52
C ILE A 161 0.83 -17.91 -27.96
N GLY A 162 1.37 -17.63 -29.15
CA GLY A 162 1.46 -16.27 -29.68
C GLY A 162 0.10 -15.62 -29.96
N ALA A 163 -0.90 -16.41 -30.34
CA ALA A 163 -2.25 -15.94 -30.63
C ALA A 163 -3.07 -15.63 -29.37
N ILE A 164 -2.66 -16.15 -28.21
CA ILE A 164 -3.41 -16.02 -26.97
C ILE A 164 -3.63 -14.55 -26.59
N ARG A 165 -2.58 -13.73 -26.63
CA ARG A 165 -2.64 -12.36 -26.11
C ARG A 165 -3.69 -11.51 -26.83
N ILE A 166 -3.83 -11.69 -28.14
CA ILE A 166 -4.74 -10.93 -28.99
C ILE A 166 -6.17 -11.43 -28.78
N ASN A 167 -6.41 -12.73 -29.00
CA ASN A 167 -7.75 -13.31 -29.03
C ASN A 167 -8.46 -13.28 -27.68
N THR A 168 -7.70 -13.28 -26.58
CA THR A 168 -8.26 -13.21 -25.22
C THR A 168 -8.59 -11.80 -24.75
N GLN A 169 -8.30 -10.76 -25.56
CA GLN A 169 -8.64 -9.37 -25.30
C GLN A 169 -9.75 -8.85 -26.23
N GLU A 170 -9.88 -9.40 -27.44
CA GLU A 170 -10.83 -8.96 -28.48
C GLU A 170 -12.31 -9.07 -28.08
N TYR A 171 -12.68 -9.87 -27.09
CA TYR A 171 -14.07 -9.98 -26.65
C TYR A 171 -14.64 -8.62 -26.16
N LEU A 172 -13.77 -7.69 -25.74
CA LEU A 172 -14.15 -6.34 -25.35
C LEU A 172 -14.78 -5.54 -26.50
N ASP A 173 -14.39 -5.80 -27.76
CA ASP A 173 -14.98 -5.13 -28.93
C ASP A 173 -16.46 -5.48 -29.10
N VAL A 174 -16.85 -6.70 -28.72
CA VAL A 174 -18.24 -7.17 -28.75
C VAL A 174 -19.04 -6.57 -27.59
N LEU A 175 -18.40 -6.43 -26.42
CA LEU A 175 -19.00 -5.80 -25.24
C LEU A 175 -19.13 -4.28 -25.38
N GLY A 176 -18.26 -3.63 -26.16
CA GLY A 176 -18.33 -2.19 -26.44
C GLY A 176 -19.49 -1.77 -27.35
N ARG A 177 -20.10 -2.69 -28.12
CA ARG A 177 -21.13 -2.34 -29.13
C ARG A 177 -22.36 -1.62 -28.56
N PRO A 178 -22.98 -2.05 -27.43
CA PRO A 178 -24.09 -1.32 -26.81
C PRO A 178 -23.66 0.07 -26.30
N MET A 179 -22.44 0.19 -25.79
CA MET A 179 -21.86 1.45 -25.31
C MET A 179 -21.72 2.46 -26.46
N VAL A 180 -21.25 2.03 -27.64
CA VAL A 180 -21.18 2.87 -28.84
C VAL A 180 -22.57 3.34 -29.27
N LYS A 181 -23.59 2.47 -29.20
CA LYS A 181 -24.98 2.83 -29.51
C LYS A 181 -25.58 3.85 -28.54
N ALA A 182 -25.22 3.79 -27.26
CA ALA A 182 -25.64 4.77 -26.25
C ALA A 182 -25.01 6.16 -26.47
N ASN A 183 -23.94 6.26 -27.27
CA ASN A 183 -23.28 7.48 -27.73
C ASN A 183 -23.05 8.48 -26.57
N ASN A 184 -23.77 9.61 -26.50
CA ASN A 184 -23.49 10.65 -25.50
C ASN A 184 -23.71 10.18 -24.05
N LYS A 185 -24.65 9.25 -23.80
CA LYS A 185 -24.88 8.74 -22.44
C LYS A 185 -23.73 7.86 -21.93
N ALA A 186 -22.98 7.24 -22.85
CA ALA A 186 -21.85 6.38 -22.53
C ALA A 186 -20.51 7.12 -22.41
N LYS A 187 -20.47 8.41 -22.76
CA LYS A 187 -19.26 9.23 -22.65
C LYS A 187 -19.14 9.80 -21.24
N GLN A 188 -18.77 8.96 -20.30
CA GLN A 188 -18.47 9.34 -18.93
C GLN A 188 -17.00 9.09 -18.64
N VAL A 189 -16.36 10.01 -17.93
CA VAL A 189 -14.97 9.83 -17.49
C VAL A 189 -14.97 8.80 -16.38
N GLN A 190 -14.14 7.78 -16.52
CA GLN A 190 -13.92 6.77 -15.49
C GLN A 190 -12.47 6.80 -15.05
N TRP A 191 -12.27 6.72 -13.73
CA TRP A 191 -10.94 6.69 -13.14
C TRP A 191 -10.51 5.25 -12.85
N THR A 192 -9.26 4.93 -13.13
CA THR A 192 -8.67 3.63 -12.80
C THR A 192 -8.31 3.54 -11.31
N ASN A 193 -8.08 2.32 -10.83
CA ASN A 193 -7.38 2.11 -9.55
C ASN A 193 -5.94 2.63 -9.66
N VAL A 194 -5.28 2.80 -8.51
CA VAL A 194 -3.87 3.18 -8.44
C VAL A 194 -3.00 2.11 -9.09
N TYR A 195 -2.07 2.52 -9.94
CA TYR A 195 -1.07 1.62 -10.51
C TYR A 195 0.25 2.35 -10.74
N GLN A 196 1.33 1.59 -10.93
CA GLN A 196 2.64 2.14 -11.25
C GLN A 196 2.69 2.52 -12.73
N ASP A 197 3.01 3.78 -13.02
CA ASP A 197 3.15 4.25 -14.40
C ASP A 197 4.23 3.47 -15.17
N ALA A 198 3.95 3.20 -16.44
CA ALA A 198 4.83 2.48 -17.35
C ALA A 198 6.08 3.31 -17.72
N LEU A 199 6.01 4.64 -17.64
CA LEU A 199 7.14 5.56 -17.84
C LEU A 199 7.83 5.93 -16.53
N GLU A 200 7.56 5.18 -15.45
CA GLU A 200 8.18 5.34 -14.13
C GLU A 200 7.91 6.70 -13.46
N LEU A 201 6.81 7.39 -13.79
CA LEU A 201 6.39 8.63 -13.10
C LEU A 201 6.07 8.41 -11.61
N GLY A 202 5.74 7.17 -11.22
CA GLY A 202 5.31 6.81 -9.87
C GLY A 202 3.93 6.19 -9.87
N LEU A 203 3.21 6.38 -8.76
CA LEU A 203 1.83 5.94 -8.63
C LEU A 203 0.88 6.95 -9.28
N VAL A 204 0.04 6.46 -10.18
CA VAL A 204 -0.89 7.28 -10.95
C VAL A 204 -2.29 6.68 -10.97
N ILE A 205 -3.26 7.54 -11.26
CA ILE A 205 -4.60 7.16 -11.70
C ILE A 205 -4.85 7.76 -13.09
N THR A 206 -5.67 7.08 -13.89
CA THR A 206 -5.94 7.51 -15.25
C THR A 206 -7.42 7.77 -15.45
N GLY A 207 -7.75 8.98 -15.90
CA GLY A 207 -9.07 9.33 -16.38
C GLY A 207 -9.24 8.85 -17.82
N THR A 208 -10.19 7.96 -18.07
CA THR A 208 -10.43 7.35 -19.38
C THR A 208 -11.73 7.81 -20.01
N LEU A 209 -11.73 7.96 -21.34
CA LEU A 209 -12.92 8.30 -22.13
C LEU A 209 -12.92 7.55 -23.48
N PRO A 210 -14.01 6.84 -23.84
CA PRO A 210 -14.07 6.10 -25.09
C PRO A 210 -14.33 7.01 -26.30
N VAL A 211 -13.61 6.76 -27.40
CA VAL A 211 -13.76 7.46 -28.68
C VAL A 211 -14.51 6.57 -29.67
N PHE A 212 -15.60 7.08 -30.23
CA PHE A 212 -16.47 6.31 -31.14
C PHE A 212 -16.22 6.67 -32.60
N ASN A 213 -16.26 5.67 -33.48
CA ASN A 213 -16.17 5.89 -34.92
C ASN A 213 -17.48 6.47 -35.45
N LYS A 214 -17.46 7.72 -35.93
CA LYS A 214 -18.66 8.46 -36.40
C LYS A 214 -18.72 8.67 -37.92
N THR A 215 -17.92 7.95 -38.70
CA THR A 215 -17.68 8.17 -40.14
C THR A 215 -18.94 8.29 -41.02
N ASN A 216 -20.12 7.82 -40.59
CA ASN A 216 -21.35 7.83 -41.41
C ASN A 216 -22.52 8.69 -40.84
N THR A 217 -22.29 9.65 -39.94
CA THR A 217 -23.42 10.31 -39.23
C THR A 217 -24.02 11.56 -39.90
N LYS A 218 -23.31 12.22 -40.82
CA LYS A 218 -23.83 13.43 -41.53
C LYS A 218 -24.01 13.21 -43.04
N ALA A 219 -23.01 12.67 -43.73
CA ALA A 219 -23.05 12.51 -45.20
C ALA A 219 -23.99 11.39 -45.69
N ASP A 220 -24.16 10.29 -44.93
CA ASP A 220 -25.00 9.16 -45.35
C ASP A 220 -26.50 9.40 -45.12
N LYS A 221 -26.86 10.26 -44.15
CA LYS A 221 -28.26 10.70 -43.96
C LYS A 221 -28.77 11.53 -45.14
N GLU A 222 -27.90 12.29 -45.79
CA GLU A 222 -28.24 13.09 -46.98
C GLU A 222 -28.31 12.26 -48.26
N ARG A 223 -27.70 11.06 -48.31
CA ARG A 223 -27.67 10.20 -49.51
C ARG A 223 -28.62 8.99 -49.47
N GLY A 224 -29.37 8.80 -48.39
CA GLY A 224 -30.34 7.69 -48.28
C GLY A 224 -29.73 6.27 -48.23
N LEU A 225 -28.40 6.14 -48.17
CA LEU A 225 -27.73 4.85 -48.01
C LEU A 225 -27.67 4.46 -46.54
N GLN A 226 -28.46 3.47 -46.13
CA GLN A 226 -28.33 2.83 -44.81
C GLN A 226 -27.08 1.92 -44.80
N ARG A 227 -25.89 2.49 -44.67
CA ARG A 227 -24.70 1.70 -44.32
C ARG A 227 -24.79 1.29 -42.84
N PRO A 228 -24.43 0.05 -42.48
CA PRO A 228 -24.37 -0.34 -41.08
C PRO A 228 -23.40 0.58 -40.34
N GLN A 229 -23.89 1.25 -39.29
CA GLN A 229 -23.03 2.05 -38.40
C GLN A 229 -21.89 1.16 -37.87
N ASN A 230 -20.65 1.68 -37.90
CA ASN A 230 -19.55 1.05 -37.20
C ASN A 230 -19.84 1.07 -35.70
N GLN A 231 -20.08 -0.11 -35.11
CA GLN A 231 -20.43 -0.28 -33.69
C GLN A 231 -19.19 -0.48 -32.80
N LEU A 232 -18.01 -0.15 -33.31
CA LEU A 232 -16.75 -0.30 -32.60
C LEU A 232 -16.23 1.06 -32.12
N ILE A 233 -15.48 1.01 -31.02
CA ILE A 233 -14.70 2.14 -30.55
C ILE A 233 -13.48 2.31 -31.48
N LEU A 234 -13.03 3.56 -31.68
CA LEU A 234 -11.72 3.82 -32.31
C LEU A 234 -10.58 3.54 -31.33
N GLY A 235 -10.85 3.77 -30.04
CA GLY A 235 -9.89 3.63 -28.96
C GLY A 235 -10.39 4.33 -27.70
N VAL A 236 -9.51 4.45 -26.71
CA VAL A 236 -9.77 5.13 -25.44
C VAL A 236 -8.73 6.25 -25.31
N MET A 237 -9.21 7.46 -25.00
CA MET A 237 -8.35 8.57 -24.59
C MET A 237 -8.14 8.50 -23.08
N ALA A 238 -6.93 8.82 -22.64
CA ALA A 238 -6.50 8.69 -21.26
C ALA A 238 -5.68 9.93 -20.86
N ILE A 239 -5.82 10.34 -19.60
CA ILE A 239 -4.96 11.34 -18.97
C ILE A 239 -4.56 10.84 -17.57
N ASP A 240 -3.28 10.90 -17.28
CA ASP A 240 -2.73 10.46 -15.99
C ASP A 240 -2.67 11.61 -14.99
N VAL A 241 -2.95 11.28 -13.74
CA VAL A 241 -2.80 12.16 -12.58
C VAL A 241 -1.91 11.45 -11.58
N SER A 242 -0.80 12.08 -11.21
CA SER A 242 0.11 11.55 -10.19
C SER A 242 -0.54 11.66 -8.81
N LEU A 243 -0.31 10.65 -7.95
CA LEU A 243 -0.72 10.74 -6.55
C LEU A 243 -0.02 11.90 -5.81
N ASP A 244 1.17 12.31 -6.24
CA ASP A 244 1.86 13.43 -5.62
C ASP A 244 1.19 14.77 -5.92
N ASP A 245 0.54 14.90 -7.08
CA ASP A 245 -0.29 16.08 -7.39
C ASP A 245 -1.56 16.11 -6.51
N ILE A 246 -2.12 14.94 -6.20
CA ILE A 246 -3.26 14.83 -5.27
C ILE A 246 -2.81 15.16 -3.84
N LYS A 247 -1.64 14.66 -3.40
CA LYS A 247 -1.06 14.96 -2.08
C LYS A 247 -0.82 16.47 -1.87
N ARG A 248 -0.42 17.19 -2.93
CA ARG A 248 -0.27 18.65 -2.89
C ARG A 248 -1.58 19.40 -2.62
N LEU A 249 -2.73 18.82 -2.95
CA LEU A 249 -4.05 19.37 -2.63
C LEU A 249 -4.50 19.06 -1.20
N THR A 250 -3.81 18.14 -0.51
CA THR A 250 -4.12 17.69 0.85
C THR A 250 -2.98 18.05 1.81
N PRO A 251 -2.82 19.33 2.19
CA PRO A 251 -1.70 19.76 3.03
C PRO A 251 -1.78 19.15 4.43
N ARG A 252 -0.70 18.48 4.87
CA ARG A 252 -0.62 17.81 6.19
C ARG A 252 0.00 18.66 7.31
N PHE A 253 0.74 19.70 6.95
CA PHE A 253 1.56 20.47 7.91
C PHE A 253 0.78 21.36 8.88
N THR A 254 -0.54 21.48 8.71
CA THR A 254 -1.37 22.32 9.57
C THR A 254 -1.96 21.57 10.76
N PHE A 255 -2.06 20.25 10.73
CA PHE A 255 -2.73 19.47 11.77
C PHE A 255 -1.85 18.36 12.35
N GLY A 256 -0.52 18.54 12.28
CA GLY A 256 0.45 17.67 12.93
C GLY A 256 0.67 16.31 12.25
N PRO A 257 1.63 15.52 12.76
CA PRO A 257 2.09 14.26 12.15
C PRO A 257 1.09 13.11 12.27
N ASN A 258 0.25 13.14 13.31
CA ASN A 258 -0.70 12.07 13.60
C ASN A 258 -2.01 12.27 12.84
N GLY A 259 -2.29 13.46 12.32
CA GLY A 259 -3.41 13.66 11.41
C GLY A 259 -3.04 13.28 9.98
N TYR A 260 -4.00 12.77 9.21
CA TYR A 260 -3.79 12.44 7.81
C TYR A 260 -5.10 12.41 7.04
N TYR A 261 -4.99 12.62 5.73
CA TYR A 261 -6.07 12.36 4.79
C TYR A 261 -6.00 10.94 4.28
N PHE A 262 -7.16 10.34 4.06
CA PHE A 262 -7.27 9.16 3.23
C PHE A 262 -8.45 9.28 2.28
N ALA A 263 -8.35 8.63 1.12
CA ALA A 263 -9.41 8.60 0.13
C ALA A 263 -9.67 7.18 -0.29
N ILE A 264 -10.94 6.81 -0.48
CA ILE A 264 -11.35 5.48 -0.89
C ILE A 264 -12.17 5.52 -2.18
N ASP A 265 -12.05 4.45 -2.96
CA ASP A 265 -12.94 4.18 -4.09
C ASP A 265 -14.26 3.52 -3.62
N PRO A 266 -15.25 3.36 -4.51
CA PRO A 266 -16.50 2.64 -4.21
C PRO A 266 -16.33 1.15 -3.85
N ASN A 267 -15.16 0.57 -4.07
CA ASN A 267 -14.85 -0.80 -3.70
C ASN A 267 -14.19 -0.90 -2.31
N GLY A 268 -13.77 0.23 -1.73
CA GLY A 268 -13.03 0.35 -0.48
C GLY A 268 -11.50 0.36 -0.62
N TYR A 269 -10.97 0.36 -1.85
CA TYR A 269 -9.54 0.51 -2.09
C TYR A 269 -9.08 1.93 -1.79
N VAL A 270 -7.93 2.05 -1.12
CA VAL A 270 -7.35 3.36 -0.80
C VAL A 270 -6.68 3.97 -2.03
N LEU A 271 -7.07 5.20 -2.35
CA LEU A 271 -6.43 6.07 -3.33
C LEU A 271 -5.27 6.85 -2.70
N LEU A 272 -5.50 7.36 -1.49
CA LEU A 272 -4.55 8.13 -0.71
C LEU A 272 -4.54 7.55 0.70
N HIS A 273 -3.37 7.20 1.22
CA HIS A 273 -3.17 6.78 2.62
C HIS A 273 -1.67 6.82 2.97
N PRO A 274 -1.26 7.17 4.20
CA PRO A 274 0.16 7.14 4.60
C PRO A 274 0.82 5.76 4.43
N ASN A 275 0.08 4.69 4.74
CA ASN A 275 0.57 3.30 4.60
C ASN A 275 0.53 2.76 3.15
N LEU A 276 0.14 3.57 2.15
CA LEU A 276 0.15 3.16 0.75
C LEU A 276 1.55 3.36 0.14
N CYS A 277 2.46 2.43 0.41
CA CYS A 277 3.87 2.48 0.00
C CYS A 277 4.29 1.17 -0.68
N PRO A 278 4.08 1.01 -2.00
CA PRO A 278 4.47 -0.21 -2.69
C PRO A 278 6.00 -0.34 -2.73
N LYS A 279 6.55 -1.29 -1.97
CA LYS A 279 8.00 -1.55 -1.88
C LYS A 279 8.59 -2.17 -3.16
N ASN A 280 7.74 -2.64 -4.09
CA ASN A 280 8.14 -3.25 -5.36
C ASN A 280 7.38 -2.64 -6.55
N PRO A 281 8.00 -1.73 -7.34
CA PRO A 281 7.32 -1.05 -8.44
C PRO A 281 7.19 -1.88 -9.73
N LYS A 282 7.72 -3.11 -9.80
CA LYS A 282 7.81 -3.88 -11.07
C LYS A 282 6.53 -4.65 -11.46
N PHE A 283 5.40 -4.43 -10.80
CA PHE A 283 4.18 -5.18 -11.08
C PHE A 283 3.29 -4.48 -12.12
N GLN A 284 2.89 -5.25 -13.15
CA GLN A 284 1.82 -4.86 -14.08
C GLN A 284 0.42 -4.90 -13.44
N GLU A 285 0.30 -5.43 -12.22
CA GLU A 285 -0.97 -5.50 -11.51
C GLU A 285 -1.22 -4.19 -10.73
N PRO A 286 -2.47 -3.70 -10.68
CA PRO A 286 -2.79 -2.47 -9.96
C PRO A 286 -2.57 -2.63 -8.46
N VAL A 287 -2.15 -1.54 -7.81
CA VAL A 287 -1.95 -1.47 -6.37
C VAL A 287 -3.32 -1.30 -5.72
N THR A 288 -3.87 -2.41 -5.23
CA THR A 288 -5.23 -2.48 -4.66
C THR A 288 -5.16 -2.89 -3.20
N LEU A 289 -4.84 -1.91 -2.34
CA LEU A 289 -4.87 -2.05 -0.88
C LEU A 289 -6.24 -1.58 -0.37
N ASP A 290 -6.92 -2.37 0.45
CA ASP A 290 -8.17 -1.95 1.11
C ASP A 290 -7.86 -1.06 2.31
N PHE A 291 -8.78 -0.18 2.69
CA PHE A 291 -8.68 0.61 3.92
C PHE A 291 -8.53 -0.28 5.17
N LEU A 292 -9.26 -1.39 5.24
CA LEU A 292 -9.17 -2.33 6.38
C LEU A 292 -7.86 -3.14 6.39
N ASP A 293 -7.15 -3.18 5.27
CA ASP A 293 -5.82 -3.79 5.17
C ASP A 293 -4.72 -2.76 5.47
N ALA A 294 -4.97 -1.48 5.17
CA ALA A 294 -4.05 -0.37 5.41
C ALA A 294 -3.96 0.02 6.89
N GLU A 295 -5.04 -0.16 7.65
CA GLU A 295 -5.11 0.11 9.09
C GLU A 295 -5.48 -1.16 9.88
N LEU A 296 -5.33 -1.11 11.21
CA LEU A 296 -5.90 -2.14 12.09
C LEU A 296 -7.43 -2.15 11.97
N GLU A 297 -7.99 -3.31 11.64
CA GLU A 297 -9.43 -3.54 11.49
C GLU A 297 -10.16 -3.36 12.83
N ASP A 298 -11.28 -2.65 12.78
CA ASP A 298 -12.18 -2.37 13.90
C ASP A 298 -13.62 -2.35 13.36
N GLU A 299 -14.59 -2.82 14.13
CA GLU A 299 -16.02 -2.84 13.77
C GLU A 299 -16.51 -1.43 13.38
N ILE A 300 -16.03 -0.40 14.08
CA ILE A 300 -16.42 0.99 13.80
C ILE A 300 -15.79 1.47 12.48
N LYS A 301 -14.56 1.04 12.16
CA LYS A 301 -13.91 1.36 10.88
C LYS A 301 -14.61 0.68 9.70
N VAL A 302 -15.16 -0.52 9.91
CA VAL A 302 -16.02 -1.19 8.90
C VAL A 302 -17.29 -0.38 8.64
N GLU A 303 -17.90 0.19 9.68
CA GLU A 303 -19.06 1.11 9.53
C GLU A 303 -18.66 2.37 8.75
N ILE A 304 -17.57 3.04 9.14
CA ILE A 304 -17.06 4.24 8.46
C ILE A 304 -16.79 3.96 6.98
N ARG A 305 -16.08 2.87 6.67
CA ARG A 305 -15.83 2.41 5.29
C ARG A 305 -17.12 2.21 4.53
N THR A 306 -18.10 1.56 5.13
CA THR A 306 -19.40 1.28 4.49
C THR A 306 -20.18 2.56 4.20
N ASN A 307 -20.20 3.51 5.13
CA ASN A 307 -20.87 4.80 4.96
C ASN A 307 -20.17 5.65 3.88
N MET A 308 -18.84 5.65 3.86
CA MET A 308 -18.06 6.33 2.82
C MET A 308 -18.30 5.74 1.43
N ILE A 309 -18.40 4.42 1.29
CA ILE A 309 -18.73 3.75 0.02
C ILE A 309 -20.16 4.10 -0.45
N ARG A 310 -21.09 4.34 0.48
CA ARG A 310 -22.45 4.83 0.16
C ARG A 310 -22.48 6.31 -0.22
N GLY A 311 -21.37 7.03 -0.11
CA GLY A 311 -21.28 8.46 -0.38
C GLY A 311 -21.93 9.32 0.70
N GLU A 312 -22.05 8.81 1.94
CA GLU A 312 -22.58 9.56 3.06
C GLU A 312 -21.52 10.53 3.62
N THR A 313 -21.97 11.61 4.25
CA THR A 313 -21.10 12.53 5.01
C THR A 313 -21.29 12.26 6.49
N GLY A 314 -20.20 12.17 7.24
CA GLY A 314 -20.27 11.85 8.66
C GLY A 314 -19.01 12.20 9.44
N HIS A 315 -19.16 12.13 10.75
CA HIS A 315 -18.10 12.36 11.72
C HIS A 315 -18.24 11.34 12.85
N ARG A 316 -17.13 10.73 13.26
CA ARG A 316 -17.08 9.73 14.33
C ARG A 316 -15.76 9.84 15.08
N THR A 317 -15.84 9.85 16.41
CA THR A 317 -14.67 9.72 17.29
C THR A 317 -14.57 8.28 17.77
N VAL A 318 -13.39 7.69 17.66
CA VAL A 318 -13.13 6.27 17.89
C VAL A 318 -11.86 6.11 18.72
N HIS A 319 -11.91 5.22 19.72
CA HIS A 319 -10.72 4.78 20.44
C HIS A 319 -10.12 3.58 19.72
N THR A 320 -9.16 3.82 18.84
CA THR A 320 -8.55 2.78 17.97
C THR A 320 -7.13 2.49 18.40
N LEU A 321 -6.67 1.30 18.03
CA LEU A 321 -5.26 0.97 18.03
C LEU A 321 -4.60 1.58 16.78
N VAL A 322 -3.44 2.20 16.96
CA VAL A 322 -2.63 2.81 15.91
C VAL A 322 -1.31 2.05 15.83
N LYS A 323 -1.01 1.52 14.66
CA LYS A 323 0.28 0.86 14.38
C LYS A 323 1.36 1.93 14.30
N SER A 324 2.47 1.72 14.99
CA SER A 324 3.66 2.57 14.91
C SER A 324 4.31 2.50 13.52
N GLN A 325 5.04 3.57 13.14
CA GLN A 325 5.71 3.68 11.84
C GLN A 325 6.77 2.59 11.63
N ASP A 326 7.48 2.22 12.70
CA ASP A 326 8.50 1.16 12.71
C ASP A 326 7.93 -0.26 12.79
N GLU A 327 6.60 -0.40 12.83
CA GLU A 327 5.88 -1.66 12.95
C GLU A 327 6.15 -2.47 14.23
N ARG A 328 6.79 -1.86 15.24
CA ARG A 328 7.16 -2.52 16.51
C ARG A 328 6.14 -2.33 17.62
N TYR A 329 5.41 -1.22 17.61
CA TYR A 329 4.49 -0.83 18.68
C TYR A 329 3.07 -0.62 18.19
N ILE A 330 2.12 -0.72 19.12
CA ILE A 330 0.71 -0.41 18.91
C ILE A 330 0.25 0.47 20.06
N ASP A 331 -0.10 1.72 19.75
CA ASP A 331 -0.59 2.68 20.73
C ASP A 331 -2.11 2.78 20.68
N ARG A 332 -2.76 2.91 21.85
CA ARG A 332 -4.19 3.15 21.93
C ARG A 332 -4.44 4.66 21.94
N SER A 333 -5.08 5.18 20.90
CA SER A 333 -5.30 6.61 20.72
C SER A 333 -6.74 6.91 20.31
N GLU A 334 -7.25 8.07 20.74
CA GLU A 334 -8.55 8.57 20.35
C GLU A 334 -8.43 9.39 19.06
N ARG A 335 -9.08 8.91 18.00
CA ARG A 335 -9.04 9.50 16.67
C ARG A 335 -10.43 9.92 16.21
N SER A 336 -10.50 11.11 15.64
CA SER A 336 -11.70 11.70 15.07
C SER A 336 -11.65 11.56 13.54
N TYR A 337 -12.53 10.73 12.99
CA TYR A 337 -12.71 10.51 11.55
C TYR A 337 -13.83 11.41 11.04
N THR A 338 -13.53 12.24 10.04
CA THR A 338 -14.53 13.04 9.32
C THR A 338 -14.45 12.71 7.84
N TYR A 339 -15.58 12.40 7.20
CA TYR A 339 -15.58 11.93 5.82
C TYR A 339 -16.71 12.54 4.99
N ALA A 340 -16.47 12.76 3.70
CA ALA A 340 -17.41 13.31 2.75
C ALA A 340 -17.12 12.84 1.31
N PRO A 341 -18.14 12.71 0.44
CA PRO A 341 -17.94 12.38 -0.96
C PRO A 341 -17.30 13.54 -1.75
N VAL A 342 -16.41 13.21 -2.67
CA VAL A 342 -15.79 14.19 -3.58
C VAL A 342 -16.78 14.51 -4.70
N LYS A 343 -17.18 15.77 -4.82
CA LYS A 343 -18.16 16.19 -5.83
C LYS A 343 -17.62 15.96 -7.25
N GLY A 344 -18.39 15.24 -8.06
CA GLY A 344 -18.07 14.99 -9.48
C GLY A 344 -17.26 13.72 -9.74
N THR A 345 -16.92 12.95 -8.71
CA THR A 345 -16.30 11.63 -8.82
C THR A 345 -17.02 10.63 -7.90
N ASP A 346 -16.64 9.36 -8.00
CA ASP A 346 -17.15 8.30 -7.12
C ASP A 346 -16.26 8.10 -5.87
N TYR A 347 -15.27 8.97 -5.65
CA TYR A 347 -14.36 8.88 -4.51
C TYR A 347 -14.96 9.52 -3.26
N SER A 348 -14.60 8.99 -2.10
CA SER A 348 -14.89 9.60 -0.80
C SER A 348 -13.58 9.94 -0.10
N LEU A 349 -13.50 11.13 0.48
CA LEU A 349 -12.32 11.63 1.17
C LEU A 349 -12.62 11.79 2.65
N ALA A 350 -11.65 11.39 3.47
CA ALA A 350 -11.71 11.48 4.90
C ALA A 350 -10.45 12.14 5.46
N LEU A 351 -10.64 12.76 6.62
CA LEU A 351 -9.60 13.37 7.44
C LEU A 351 -9.66 12.73 8.82
N VAL A 352 -8.52 12.20 9.26
CA VAL A 352 -8.31 11.66 10.60
C VAL A 352 -7.51 12.67 11.39
N LEU A 353 -8.03 13.08 12.56
CA LEU A 353 -7.33 13.96 13.49
C LEU A 353 -7.33 13.37 14.89
N PRO A 354 -6.21 13.45 15.63
CA PRO A 354 -6.24 13.25 17.07
C PRO A 354 -6.91 14.47 17.75
N VAL A 355 -7.55 14.25 18.90
CA VAL A 355 -8.32 15.29 19.62
C VAL A 355 -7.47 16.51 19.98
N TYR A 356 -6.19 16.32 20.30
CA TYR A 356 -5.28 17.40 20.67
C TYR A 356 -4.80 18.23 19.46
N SER A 357 -5.14 17.84 18.22
CA SER A 357 -4.68 18.52 17.01
C SER A 357 -5.78 19.27 16.26
N LEU A 358 -6.86 19.62 16.97
CA LEU A 358 -7.92 20.47 16.44
C LEU A 358 -7.47 21.94 16.28
N HIS A 359 -6.38 22.32 16.95
CA HIS A 359 -5.80 23.66 16.92
C HIS A 359 -4.34 23.57 16.48
N TYR A 360 -3.87 24.60 15.79
CA TYR A 360 -2.49 24.68 15.31
C TYR A 360 -1.92 26.09 15.49
N ILE A 361 -0.61 26.19 15.48
CA ILE A 361 0.09 27.45 15.63
C ILE A 361 0.31 28.06 14.25
N HIS A 362 -0.34 29.20 14.00
CA HIS A 362 -0.13 30.00 12.81
C HIS A 362 0.84 31.15 13.12
N THR A 363 1.92 31.26 12.35
CA THR A 363 3.01 32.20 12.63
C THR A 363 3.04 33.34 11.62
N THR A 364 2.98 34.58 12.11
CA THR A 364 3.20 35.77 11.30
C THR A 364 4.35 36.57 11.89
N ILE A 365 5.57 36.30 11.41
CA ILE A 365 6.75 37.09 11.81
C ILE A 365 6.83 38.29 10.87
N GLY A 366 6.39 39.47 11.32
CA GLY A 366 6.44 40.70 10.51
C GLY A 366 7.80 41.41 10.51
N ASP A 367 8.62 41.15 11.54
CA ASP A 367 9.87 41.88 11.79
C ASP A 367 11.08 41.20 11.13
N THR A 368 11.75 41.90 10.22
CA THR A 368 12.93 41.40 9.50
C THR A 368 14.12 41.09 10.43
N ILE A 369 14.26 41.84 11.52
CA ILE A 369 15.34 41.64 12.51
C ILE A 369 15.16 40.29 13.21
N THR A 370 13.94 39.97 13.61
CA THR A 370 13.62 38.73 14.32
C THR A 370 13.79 37.52 13.40
N GLN A 371 13.37 37.63 12.14
CA GLN A 371 13.61 36.61 11.12
C GLN A 371 15.11 36.36 10.91
N ALA A 372 15.91 37.42 10.76
CA ALA A 372 17.35 37.31 10.56
C ALA A 372 18.05 36.64 11.76
N LYS A 373 17.68 37.04 12.99
CA LYS A 373 18.22 36.46 14.22
C LYS A 373 17.94 34.95 14.31
N PHE A 374 16.75 34.52 13.93
CA PHE A 374 16.39 33.09 13.97
C PHE A 374 17.08 32.29 12.87
N SER A 375 17.22 32.85 11.67
CA SER A 375 17.96 32.25 10.56
C SER A 375 19.42 32.00 10.92
N GLU A 376 20.06 32.95 11.61
CA GLU A 376 21.45 32.83 12.06
C GLU A 376 21.68 31.62 12.98
N SER A 377 20.66 31.19 13.72
CA SER A 377 20.76 30.03 14.63
C SER A 377 20.80 28.67 13.91
N LEU A 378 20.55 28.65 12.59
CA LEU A 378 20.54 27.45 11.74
C LEU A 378 21.86 27.24 10.99
N GLN A 379 22.82 28.15 11.13
CA GLN A 379 24.10 28.06 10.42
C GLN A 379 25.01 26.99 11.05
N GLU A 380 25.71 26.23 10.20
CA GLU A 380 26.55 25.09 10.61
C GLU A 380 27.72 25.51 11.51
N ASP A 381 28.32 26.67 11.24
CA ASP A 381 29.43 27.24 12.02
C ASP A 381 29.04 27.48 13.48
N LYS A 382 27.75 27.61 13.77
CA LYS A 382 27.22 27.84 15.12
C LYS A 382 26.72 26.58 15.82
N PHE A 383 26.92 25.39 15.26
CA PHE A 383 26.48 24.14 15.89
C PHE A 383 27.18 23.82 17.21
N GLU A 384 28.38 24.34 17.45
CA GLU A 384 29.02 24.24 18.77
C GLU A 384 28.23 25.01 19.83
N GLU A 385 27.62 26.13 19.44
CA GLU A 385 26.87 26.99 20.35
C GLU A 385 25.43 26.49 20.54
N TYR A 386 24.77 26.13 19.44
CA TYR A 386 23.34 25.85 19.37
C TYR A 386 22.97 24.38 19.19
N GLY A 387 23.95 23.48 19.15
CA GLY A 387 23.75 22.06 18.86
C GLY A 387 23.68 21.74 17.37
N TYR A 388 23.83 20.47 17.05
CA TYR A 388 23.71 19.97 15.68
C TYR A 388 22.24 20.05 15.25
N THR A 389 21.96 20.78 14.16
CA THR A 389 20.60 21.06 13.71
C THR A 389 20.29 20.32 12.42
N LEU A 390 19.19 19.57 12.44
CA LEU A 390 18.60 18.93 11.28
C LEU A 390 17.32 19.67 10.88
N ILE A 391 17.15 19.87 9.58
CA ILE A 391 15.94 20.43 8.97
C ILE A 391 15.18 19.31 8.24
N ALA A 392 13.85 19.37 8.26
CA ALA A 392 13.01 18.44 7.53
C ALA A 392 13.02 18.79 6.03
N PRO A 393 13.24 17.82 5.12
CA PRO A 393 13.32 18.03 3.67
C PRO A 393 11.94 18.29 3.03
N ARG A 394 11.34 19.44 3.35
CA ARG A 394 10.04 19.89 2.85
C ARG A 394 10.20 20.79 1.62
N GLU A 395 9.14 20.89 0.82
CA GLU A 395 9.08 21.80 -0.34
C GLU A 395 8.78 23.24 0.15
N TYR A 396 9.73 23.88 0.85
CA TYR A 396 9.60 25.25 1.40
C TYR A 396 9.37 26.29 0.30
N CYS A 397 10.12 26.18 -0.79
CA CYS A 397 10.08 27.06 -1.95
C CYS A 397 10.19 26.21 -3.22
N LYS A 398 9.55 26.63 -4.32
CA LYS A 398 9.52 25.86 -5.58
C LYS A 398 10.91 25.64 -6.21
N ASP A 399 11.85 26.55 -5.97
CA ASP A 399 13.20 26.49 -6.53
C ASP A 399 14.14 25.61 -5.70
N LEU A 400 13.82 25.39 -4.42
CA LEU A 400 14.64 24.61 -3.49
C LEU A 400 14.14 23.16 -3.49
N LYS A 401 14.94 22.26 -4.07
CA LYS A 401 14.60 20.83 -4.09
C LYS A 401 15.10 20.14 -2.83
N PRO A 402 14.33 19.21 -2.25
CA PRO A 402 14.81 18.41 -1.13
C PRO A 402 15.99 17.53 -1.57
N SER A 403 17.11 17.60 -0.84
CA SER A 403 18.25 16.69 -1.00
C SER A 403 18.13 15.53 0.01
N LYS A 404 18.77 14.39 -0.32
CA LYS A 404 18.93 13.28 0.62
C LYS A 404 19.94 13.60 1.73
N ASN A 405 20.92 14.45 1.43
CA ASN A 405 21.90 14.88 2.41
C ASN A 405 21.39 16.13 3.13
N ASN A 406 21.12 16.01 4.42
CA ASN A 406 20.49 17.09 5.16
C ASN A 406 21.40 18.31 5.37
N THR A 407 22.71 18.10 5.51
CA THR A 407 23.67 19.20 5.69
C THR A 407 23.74 20.07 4.42
N GLU A 408 23.76 19.44 3.25
CA GLU A 408 23.68 20.13 1.96
C GLU A 408 22.36 20.89 1.83
N PHE A 409 21.23 20.24 2.14
CA PHE A 409 19.93 20.87 2.07
C PHE A 409 19.78 22.06 3.04
N LEU A 410 20.36 21.98 4.24
CA LEU A 410 20.39 23.07 5.20
C LEU A 410 21.23 24.25 4.70
N MET A 411 22.39 23.99 4.10
CA MET A 411 23.22 25.03 3.48
C MET A 411 22.47 25.74 2.35
N ASP A 412 21.85 24.97 1.46
CA ASP A 412 21.07 25.51 0.34
C ASP A 412 19.88 26.32 0.84
N PHE A 413 19.20 25.86 1.90
CA PHE A 413 18.10 26.58 2.53
C PHE A 413 18.58 27.92 3.12
N ASN A 414 19.65 27.90 3.92
CA ASN A 414 20.20 29.12 4.53
C ASN A 414 20.67 30.12 3.47
N GLU A 415 21.39 29.65 2.44
CA GLU A 415 21.81 30.48 1.31
C GLU A 415 20.61 31.07 0.55
N TYR A 416 19.54 30.28 0.38
CA TYR A 416 18.32 30.75 -0.28
C TYR A 416 17.66 31.87 0.51
N ILE A 417 17.51 31.72 1.84
CA ILE A 417 16.89 32.73 2.71
C ILE A 417 17.72 34.01 2.77
N ASP A 418 19.05 33.89 2.76
CA ASP A 418 19.96 35.05 2.73
C ASP A 418 19.88 35.81 1.38
N ARG A 419 19.73 35.08 0.26
CA ARG A 419 19.61 35.68 -1.08
C ARG A 419 18.21 36.20 -1.40
N LYS A 420 17.18 35.51 -0.92
CA LYS A 420 15.76 35.76 -1.19
C LYS A 420 15.06 35.83 0.15
N THR A 421 14.66 37.04 0.55
CA THR A 421 13.92 37.26 1.80
C THR A 421 12.78 36.25 1.96
N PRO A 422 12.49 35.78 3.19
CA PRO A 422 11.44 34.77 3.49
C PRO A 422 10.06 35.06 2.88
N ASN A 423 9.75 36.32 2.60
CA ASN A 423 8.49 36.78 2.01
C ASN A 423 8.41 36.63 0.47
N ASN A 424 9.29 35.84 -0.14
CA ASN A 424 9.30 35.64 -1.59
C ASN A 424 8.01 34.95 -2.05
N PRO A 425 7.31 35.43 -3.10
CA PRO A 425 6.07 34.82 -3.60
C PRO A 425 6.24 33.37 -4.11
N LEU A 426 7.47 32.91 -4.33
CA LEU A 426 7.77 31.52 -4.73
C LEU A 426 7.85 30.55 -3.54
N CYS A 427 7.80 31.06 -2.32
CA CYS A 427 7.89 30.30 -1.07
C CYS A 427 6.55 30.21 -0.35
N ASN A 428 6.34 29.13 0.39
CA ASN A 428 5.26 29.04 1.36
C ASN A 428 5.69 29.79 2.63
N VAL A 429 5.22 31.03 2.75
CA VAL A 429 5.59 31.95 3.84
C VAL A 429 5.23 31.37 5.21
N ASP A 430 4.10 30.68 5.34
CA ASP A 430 3.64 30.12 6.62
C ASP A 430 4.58 29.00 7.09
N LEU A 431 5.00 28.14 6.16
CA LEU A 431 5.88 27.00 6.48
C LEU A 431 7.29 27.49 6.85
N VAL A 432 7.84 28.46 6.12
CA VAL A 432 9.15 29.06 6.42
C VAL A 432 9.11 29.84 7.75
N ASN A 433 8.08 30.64 7.99
CA ASN A 433 7.95 31.39 9.24
C ASN A 433 7.78 30.47 10.46
N ARG A 434 7.06 29.35 10.30
CA ARG A 434 6.93 28.33 11.33
C ARG A 434 8.28 27.72 11.69
N LEU A 435 9.06 27.34 10.68
CA LEU A 435 10.42 26.83 10.86
C LEU A 435 11.32 27.85 11.60
N LEU A 436 11.32 29.11 11.17
CA LEU A 436 12.13 30.16 11.79
C LEU A 436 11.74 30.41 13.25
N LEU A 437 10.44 30.40 13.57
CA LEU A 437 9.98 30.53 14.95
C LEU A 437 10.51 29.38 15.81
N ASP A 438 10.37 28.14 15.32
CA ASP A 438 10.81 26.95 16.04
C ASP A 438 12.35 26.95 16.20
N ALA A 439 13.10 27.49 15.23
CA ALA A 439 14.54 27.69 15.34
C ALA A 439 14.89 28.64 16.49
N GLY A 440 14.20 29.78 16.57
CA GLY A 440 14.39 30.73 17.66
C GLY A 440 14.16 30.11 19.04
N ILE A 441 13.03 29.42 19.23
CA ILE A 441 12.65 28.81 20.50
C ILE A 441 13.65 27.71 20.90
N THR A 442 13.98 26.81 19.97
CA THR A 442 14.91 25.71 20.24
C THR A 442 16.33 26.21 20.49
N SER A 443 16.74 27.34 19.92
CA SER A 443 18.05 27.96 20.20
C SER A 443 18.18 28.44 21.64
N ASP A 444 17.13 29.01 22.22
CA ASP A 444 17.15 29.48 23.60
C ASP A 444 17.08 28.31 24.59
N LEU A 445 16.44 27.19 24.21
CA LEU A 445 16.45 25.96 25.00
C LEU A 445 17.87 25.36 25.11
N VAL A 446 18.64 25.34 24.03
CA VAL A 446 20.00 24.77 24.04
C VAL A 446 20.96 25.58 24.92
N LYS A 447 20.74 26.90 25.04
CA LYS A 447 21.51 27.72 26.00
C LYS A 447 21.33 27.24 27.43
N GLN A 448 20.12 26.85 27.83
CA GLN A 448 19.86 26.30 29.16
C GLN A 448 20.50 24.92 29.36
N TRP A 449 20.58 24.12 28.30
CA TRP A 449 21.22 22.81 28.34
C TRP A 449 22.72 22.90 28.63
N ARG A 450 23.41 23.94 28.15
CA ARG A 450 24.84 24.12 28.37
C ARG A 450 25.23 24.11 29.85
N ASP A 451 24.39 24.67 30.71
CA ASP A 451 24.69 24.84 32.13
C ASP A 451 24.47 23.56 32.96
N GLN A 452 23.78 22.55 32.41
CA GLN A 452 23.37 21.36 33.14
C GLN A 452 23.56 20.11 32.29
N MET A 453 24.62 19.33 32.49
CA MET A 453 24.71 17.97 31.94
C MET A 453 24.74 16.93 33.06
N PRO A 454 23.64 16.17 33.26
CA PRO A 454 23.61 15.09 34.24
C PRO A 454 24.50 13.92 33.81
N ASN A 455 25.13 13.26 34.78
CA ASN A 455 25.86 12.01 34.53
C ASN A 455 24.90 10.93 34.01
N GLY A 456 25.30 10.21 32.95
CA GLY A 456 24.51 9.16 32.31
C GLY A 456 23.63 9.62 31.15
N VAL A 457 23.66 10.90 30.77
CA VAL A 457 23.00 11.42 29.57
C VAL A 457 24.04 11.62 28.46
N LEU A 458 23.91 10.89 27.35
CA LEU A 458 24.78 10.98 26.19
C LEU A 458 24.42 12.17 25.29
N ALA A 459 23.12 12.36 25.05
CA ALA A 459 22.62 13.41 24.19
C ALA A 459 21.27 13.93 24.67
N ARG A 460 20.93 15.16 24.31
CA ARG A 460 19.60 15.75 24.45
C ARG A 460 19.13 16.22 23.10
N PHE A 461 17.86 16.04 22.83
CA PHE A 461 17.28 16.48 21.58
C PHE A 461 15.92 17.12 21.77
N VAL A 462 15.58 17.98 20.81
CA VAL A 462 14.25 18.55 20.65
C VAL A 462 13.87 18.44 19.18
N ALA A 463 12.79 17.71 18.91
CA ALA A 463 12.16 17.62 17.62
C ALA A 463 10.88 18.48 17.64
N THR A 464 10.68 19.27 16.59
CA THR A 464 9.60 20.28 16.53
C THR A 464 8.69 20.02 15.34
N ASP A 465 7.43 20.45 15.45
CA ASP A 465 6.43 20.32 14.39
C ASP A 465 6.81 21.11 13.10
N GLY A 466 7.54 22.22 13.25
CA GLY A 466 8.11 22.99 12.15
C GLY A 466 9.19 22.27 11.33
N GLY A 467 9.65 21.10 11.78
CA GLY A 467 10.63 20.29 11.06
C GLY A 467 12.08 20.57 11.47
N ILE A 468 12.31 21.11 12.66
CA ILE A 468 13.65 21.24 13.24
C ILE A 468 13.86 20.15 14.28
N THR A 469 14.98 19.45 14.16
CA THR A 469 15.50 18.57 15.21
C THR A 469 16.87 19.07 15.64
N ARG A 470 17.03 19.47 16.91
CA ARG A 470 18.33 19.87 17.46
C ARG A 470 18.86 18.81 18.40
N ILE A 471 20.14 18.48 18.28
CA ILE A 471 20.85 17.52 19.13
C ILE A 471 22.03 18.22 19.81
N TYR A 472 22.18 18.00 21.11
CA TYR A 472 23.28 18.52 21.91
C TYR A 472 23.93 17.41 22.75
N PRO A 473 25.27 17.28 22.76
CA PRO A 473 26.28 18.10 22.07
C PRO A 473 26.41 17.75 20.58
N LYS A 474 27.18 18.54 19.82
CA LYS A 474 27.38 18.35 18.36
C LYS A 474 27.93 16.96 18.01
N SER A 475 28.82 16.40 18.83
CA SER A 475 29.37 15.06 18.62
C SER A 475 28.28 14.00 18.55
N ALA A 476 27.27 14.09 19.42
CA ALA A 476 26.15 13.14 19.42
C ALA A 476 25.19 13.33 18.23
N GLY A 477 25.22 14.49 17.57
CA GLY A 477 24.44 14.75 16.35
C GLY A 477 24.99 14.05 15.11
N LEU A 478 26.30 13.73 15.08
CA LEU A 478 26.91 12.98 13.99
C LEU A 478 26.46 11.51 13.99
N ASP A 479 26.22 10.96 15.18
CA ASP A 479 25.75 9.58 15.39
C ASP A 479 24.21 9.49 15.41
N TRP A 480 23.51 10.54 14.96
CA TRP A 480 22.05 10.57 14.95
C TRP A 480 21.51 9.88 13.69
N THR A 481 20.78 8.79 13.89
CA THR A 481 20.32 7.89 12.81
C THR A 481 18.84 8.05 12.45
N GLU A 482 18.08 8.82 13.23
CA GLU A 482 16.64 9.03 12.98
C GLU A 482 16.40 9.94 11.75
N ASP A 483 15.25 9.74 11.10
CA ASP A 483 14.84 10.53 9.94
C ASP A 483 14.72 12.03 10.31
N PRO A 484 15.33 12.95 9.55
CA PRO A 484 15.19 14.39 9.79
C PRO A 484 13.77 14.91 9.56
N GLU A 485 12.92 14.22 8.78
CA GLU A 485 11.51 14.53 8.68
C GLU A 485 10.76 14.04 9.93
N THR A 486 10.51 14.99 10.83
CA THR A 486 9.75 14.78 12.07
C THR A 486 8.41 14.08 11.90
N TYR A 487 7.75 14.24 10.74
CA TYR A 487 6.46 13.59 10.46
C TYR A 487 6.59 12.12 10.05
N GLU A 488 7.79 11.64 9.77
CA GLU A 488 8.07 10.23 9.50
C GLU A 488 8.74 9.53 10.70
N SER A 489 9.18 10.28 11.73
CA SER A 489 9.80 9.71 12.92
C SER A 489 8.82 8.94 13.83
N SER A 490 9.15 7.68 14.15
CA SER A 490 8.34 6.79 15.00
C SER A 490 8.15 7.35 16.42
N PHE A 491 9.26 7.67 17.11
CA PHE A 491 9.23 8.17 18.49
C PHE A 491 8.43 9.47 18.64
N TYR A 492 8.42 10.32 17.60
CA TYR A 492 7.71 11.60 17.59
C TYR A 492 6.19 11.36 17.64
N LYS A 493 5.67 10.49 16.75
CA LYS A 493 4.24 10.12 16.71
C LYS A 493 3.77 9.46 18.02
N ARG A 494 4.55 8.51 18.54
CA ARG A 494 4.24 7.80 19.80
C ARG A 494 4.22 8.73 21.00
N SER A 495 5.19 9.66 21.07
CA SER A 495 5.27 10.65 22.14
C SER A 495 4.10 11.62 22.16
N LEU A 496 3.47 11.89 21.01
CA LEU A 496 2.32 12.79 20.93
C LEU A 496 1.03 12.11 21.38
N ASP A 497 0.85 10.83 21.07
CA ASP A 497 -0.31 10.06 21.51
C ASP A 497 -0.29 9.77 23.02
N ASN A 498 0.90 9.65 23.62
CA ASN A 498 1.08 9.34 25.03
C ASN A 498 1.45 10.58 25.86
N ASP A 499 1.02 10.64 27.13
CA ASP A 499 1.41 11.71 28.08
C ASP A 499 2.53 11.29 29.05
N ILE A 500 3.09 10.09 28.86
CA ILE A 500 4.17 9.50 29.66
C ILE A 500 5.52 9.59 28.94
N TYR A 501 6.59 9.28 29.65
CA TYR A 501 7.92 9.13 29.05
C TYR A 501 7.97 7.80 28.29
N ILE A 502 8.30 7.87 27.00
CA ILE A 502 8.43 6.71 26.12
C ILE A 502 9.90 6.35 25.99
N PHE A 503 10.21 5.08 26.25
CA PHE A 503 11.54 4.50 26.10
C PHE A 503 11.57 3.72 24.78
N THR A 504 12.50 4.08 23.90
CA THR A 504 12.69 3.44 22.60
C THR A 504 14.12 2.88 22.57
N PRO A 505 14.29 1.56 22.75
CA PRO A 505 15.60 0.94 22.58
C PRO A 505 15.98 0.90 21.10
N THR A 506 17.25 1.15 20.80
CA THR A 506 17.78 1.04 19.44
C THR A 506 17.55 -0.38 18.91
N PRO A 507 17.00 -0.56 17.68
CA PRO A 507 16.74 -1.89 17.14
C PRO A 507 18.03 -2.73 17.06
N TYR A 508 17.96 -3.97 17.52
CA TYR A 508 19.06 -4.92 17.35
C TYR A 508 19.25 -5.23 15.86
N GLN A 509 20.45 -4.97 15.32
CA GLN A 509 20.80 -5.28 13.94
C GLN A 509 21.70 -6.52 13.88
N GLU A 510 21.17 -7.62 13.33
CA GLU A 510 21.90 -8.89 13.17
C GLU A 510 23.16 -8.77 12.28
N ASP A 511 23.17 -7.84 11.32
CA ASP A 511 24.23 -7.74 10.30
C ASP A 511 25.52 -7.07 10.81
N THR A 512 25.44 -6.23 11.85
CA THR A 512 26.58 -5.43 12.32
C THR A 512 27.14 -5.89 13.67
N ASN A 513 26.43 -6.75 14.43
CA ASN A 513 26.77 -7.12 15.81
C ASN A 513 27.10 -5.89 16.70
N MET A 514 26.59 -4.71 16.34
CA MET A 514 26.82 -3.46 17.04
C MET A 514 25.50 -3.05 17.66
N THR A 515 25.34 -3.32 18.94
CA THR A 515 24.32 -2.66 19.75
C THR A 515 24.83 -1.26 20.04
N GLU A 516 24.07 -0.23 19.70
CA GLU A 516 24.27 1.05 20.36
C GLU A 516 23.91 0.88 21.83
N ASP A 517 24.85 1.17 22.73
CA ASP A 517 24.66 1.08 24.19
C ASP A 517 23.81 2.25 24.73
N SER A 518 22.70 2.55 24.05
CA SER A 518 21.88 3.69 24.37
C SER A 518 20.39 3.46 24.18
N VAL A 519 19.60 4.13 25.02
CA VAL A 519 18.13 4.11 24.95
C VAL A 519 17.64 5.53 24.76
N LEU A 520 16.75 5.73 23.79
CA LEU A 520 16.13 7.02 23.53
C LEU A 520 14.91 7.17 24.45
N VAL A 521 14.85 8.26 25.22
CA VAL A 521 13.69 8.61 26.03
C VAL A 521 13.06 9.87 25.47
N SER A 522 11.76 9.85 25.22
CA SER A 522 11.03 10.94 24.57
C SER A 522 9.72 11.26 25.28
N ARG A 523 9.32 12.53 25.24
CA ARG A 523 8.06 13.03 25.80
C ARG A 523 7.58 14.26 25.03
N ALA A 524 6.29 14.32 24.74
CA ALA A 524 5.68 15.52 24.17
C ALA A 524 5.63 16.69 25.17
N VAL A 525 5.87 17.89 24.65
CA VAL A 525 5.69 19.15 25.37
C VAL A 525 4.21 19.48 25.34
N ASN A 526 3.58 19.55 26.51
CA ASN A 526 2.17 19.94 26.64
C ASN A 526 2.11 21.41 27.05
N LEU A 527 1.55 22.26 26.18
CA LEU A 527 1.24 23.65 26.46
C LEU A 527 -0.26 23.84 26.59
N ASP A 528 -0.66 24.73 27.48
CA ASP A 528 -2.04 25.18 27.62
C ASP A 528 -2.06 26.69 27.40
N ILE A 529 -2.72 27.14 26.33
CA ILE A 529 -2.87 28.55 25.98
C ILE A 529 -4.36 28.85 25.94
N ASP A 530 -4.83 29.70 26.84
CA ASP A 530 -6.23 30.12 26.93
C ASP A 530 -7.25 28.95 27.00
N GLY A 531 -6.88 27.84 27.63
CA GLY A 531 -7.71 26.64 27.76
C GLY A 531 -7.62 25.67 26.57
N VAL A 532 -6.72 25.94 25.62
CA VAL A 532 -6.42 25.08 24.47
C VAL A 532 -5.11 24.34 24.71
N ARG A 533 -5.19 23.01 24.74
CA ARG A 533 -4.01 22.14 24.86
C ARG A 533 -3.33 21.95 23.50
N LEU A 534 -2.04 22.26 23.42
CA LEU A 534 -1.19 22.12 22.24
C LEU A 534 0.03 21.25 22.53
N LYS A 535 0.48 20.50 21.52
CA LYS A 535 1.70 19.69 21.57
C LYS A 535 2.68 20.07 20.44
N PRO A 536 3.47 21.15 20.57
CA PRO A 536 4.26 21.69 19.45
C PRO A 536 5.61 20.98 19.22
N ALA A 537 6.12 20.26 20.22
CA ALA A 537 7.44 19.66 20.17
C ALA A 537 7.52 18.40 21.04
N VAL A 538 8.51 17.57 20.75
CA VAL A 538 8.88 16.39 21.54
C VAL A 538 10.32 16.59 21.98
N VAL A 539 10.53 16.53 23.29
CA VAL A 539 11.87 16.61 23.90
C VAL A 539 12.30 15.23 24.34
N GLY A 540 13.61 15.00 24.37
CA GLY A 540 14.12 13.72 24.81
C GLY A 540 15.61 13.70 25.10
N VAL A 541 16.04 12.55 25.60
CA VAL A 541 17.43 12.29 26.00
C VAL A 541 17.86 10.91 25.49
N LYS A 542 19.12 10.78 25.10
CA LYS A 542 19.78 9.51 24.82
C LYS A 542 20.54 9.11 26.08
N LEU A 543 20.15 8.02 26.73
CA LEU A 543 20.74 7.55 27.98
C LEU A 543 21.85 6.53 27.71
N ASP A 544 22.91 6.57 28.52
CA ASP A 544 23.92 5.51 28.56
C ASP A 544 23.40 4.33 29.38
N ILE A 545 23.32 3.16 28.75
CA ILE A 545 22.78 1.95 29.39
C ILE A 545 23.63 1.52 30.59
N ASN A 546 24.95 1.62 30.50
CA ASN A 546 25.85 1.14 31.54
C ASN A 546 25.70 1.95 32.84
N THR A 547 25.71 3.28 32.71
CA THR A 547 25.48 4.19 33.84
C THR A 547 24.07 4.04 34.40
N TRP A 548 23.07 3.92 33.54
CA TRP A 548 21.68 3.77 33.97
C TRP A 548 21.44 2.44 34.71
N MET A 549 21.99 1.34 34.19
CA MET A 549 21.97 0.03 34.84
C MET A 549 22.60 0.06 36.22
N THR A 550 23.76 0.69 36.35
CA THR A 550 24.45 0.82 37.65
C THR A 550 23.58 1.55 38.67
N ASN A 551 22.91 2.64 38.24
CA ASN A 551 21.98 3.38 39.09
C ASN A 551 20.74 2.56 39.46
N PHE A 552 20.20 1.77 38.54
CA PHE A 552 19.06 0.90 38.79
C PHE A 552 19.39 -0.24 39.77
N ILE A 553 20.54 -0.90 39.59
CA ILE A 553 21.02 -1.94 40.50
C ILE A 553 21.19 -1.35 41.91
N ASN A 554 21.85 -0.21 42.03
CA ASN A 554 22.02 0.47 43.32
C ASN A 554 20.68 0.87 43.96
N ALA A 555 19.68 1.26 43.17
CA ALA A 555 18.36 1.63 43.67
C ALA A 555 17.50 0.42 44.08
N THR A 556 17.70 -0.75 43.46
CA THR A 556 16.92 -1.98 43.73
C THR A 556 17.54 -2.86 44.81
N LEU A 557 18.81 -2.64 45.15
CA LEU A 557 19.52 -3.35 46.21
C LEU A 557 18.97 -2.98 47.60
N LYS A 558 18.42 -3.97 48.31
CA LYS A 558 18.04 -3.84 49.71
C LYS A 558 19.20 -4.27 50.62
N MET A 559 19.55 -3.43 51.58
CA MET A 559 20.54 -3.75 52.63
C MET A 559 19.88 -4.62 53.72
N ASN A 560 20.59 -5.66 54.19
CA ASN A 560 20.17 -6.60 55.25
C ASN A 560 19.02 -7.58 54.91
N CYS A 561 19.02 -8.15 53.70
CA CYS A 561 18.11 -9.26 53.38
C CYS A 561 18.61 -10.57 54.04
N LYS A 562 17.73 -11.21 54.81
CA LYS A 562 17.91 -12.56 55.35
C LYS A 562 16.81 -13.43 54.73
N ASP A 563 17.21 -14.42 53.95
CA ASP A 563 16.35 -15.41 53.27
C ASP A 563 15.37 -14.88 52.19
N GLU A 564 15.45 -13.61 51.80
CA GLU A 564 14.71 -13.01 50.67
C GLU A 564 15.66 -12.55 49.55
N ILE A 565 15.19 -12.50 48.30
CA ILE A 565 15.95 -11.99 47.15
C ILE A 565 16.38 -10.53 47.44
N CYS A 566 17.69 -10.30 47.55
CA CYS A 566 18.29 -9.04 48.01
C CYS A 566 18.17 -7.87 47.01
N GLY A 567 17.70 -8.14 45.80
CA GLY A 567 17.68 -7.22 44.67
C GLY A 567 18.31 -7.87 43.44
N CYS A 568 18.51 -7.08 42.39
CA CYS A 568 19.09 -7.54 41.13
C CYS A 568 20.58 -7.20 41.11
N GLN A 569 21.45 -8.14 41.48
CA GLN A 569 22.91 -7.94 41.43
C GLN A 569 23.46 -8.24 40.04
N ARG A 570 24.40 -7.42 39.54
CA ARG A 570 25.03 -7.68 38.23
C ARG A 570 25.59 -9.11 38.18
N ASN A 571 25.15 -9.89 37.18
CA ASN A 571 25.49 -11.30 37.01
C ASN A 571 25.18 -12.20 38.23
N ASP A 572 24.03 -12.01 38.87
CA ASP A 572 23.53 -12.94 39.90
C ASP A 572 23.32 -14.36 39.31
N GLU A 573 23.73 -15.39 40.06
CA GLU A 573 23.60 -16.80 39.66
C GLU A 573 22.17 -17.33 39.78
N HIS A 574 21.31 -16.68 40.57
CA HIS A 574 19.99 -17.20 40.94
C HIS A 574 18.82 -16.41 40.37
N VAL A 575 19.00 -15.13 40.04
CA VAL A 575 17.91 -14.25 39.61
C VAL A 575 18.29 -13.38 38.42
N ASP A 576 17.51 -13.50 37.35
CA ASP A 576 17.63 -12.67 36.17
C ASP A 576 16.57 -11.56 36.21
N CYS A 577 17.05 -10.31 36.19
CA CYS A 577 16.19 -9.14 36.16
C CYS A 577 16.30 -8.44 34.81
N VAL A 578 15.15 -8.14 34.21
CA VAL A 578 15.03 -7.44 32.94
C VAL A 578 13.98 -6.34 33.02
N ILE A 579 14.18 -5.28 32.25
CA ILE A 579 13.16 -4.25 32.00
C ILE A 579 12.74 -4.40 30.54
N LEU A 580 11.44 -4.54 30.35
CA LEU A 580 10.81 -4.62 29.05
C LEU A 580 10.00 -3.34 28.81
N ASP A 581 9.97 -2.87 27.57
CA ASP A 581 9.02 -1.85 27.15
C ASP A 581 7.62 -2.45 26.90
N ASP A 582 6.67 -1.59 26.51
CA ASP A 582 5.30 -1.97 26.21
C ASP A 582 5.16 -2.87 24.97
N GLY A 583 6.15 -2.88 24.08
CA GLY A 583 6.26 -3.81 22.95
C GLY A 583 6.84 -5.18 23.33
N GLY A 584 7.33 -5.35 24.56
CA GLY A 584 8.03 -6.56 25.00
C GLY A 584 9.45 -6.66 24.44
N PHE A 585 10.08 -5.54 24.11
CA PHE A 585 11.49 -5.47 23.75
C PHE A 585 12.35 -5.26 24.99
N LEU A 586 13.54 -5.85 24.97
CA LEU A 586 14.49 -5.73 26.06
C LEU A 586 15.10 -4.31 26.08
N VAL A 587 14.92 -3.60 27.20
CA VAL A 587 15.46 -2.24 27.41
C VAL A 587 16.68 -2.27 28.33
N MET A 588 16.66 -3.14 29.34
CA MET A 588 17.75 -3.32 30.29
C MET A 588 17.79 -4.78 30.74
N ALA A 589 18.98 -5.33 30.94
CA ALA A 589 19.19 -6.64 31.54
C ALA A 589 20.30 -6.58 32.60
N ASN A 590 20.18 -7.44 33.62
CA ASN A 590 21.16 -7.55 34.70
C ASN A 590 22.35 -8.47 34.37
N ARG A 591 22.17 -9.42 33.44
CA ARG A 591 23.23 -10.30 32.94
C ARG A 591 23.94 -9.68 31.76
N ASP A 592 25.28 -9.72 31.77
CA ASP A 592 26.11 -9.18 30.70
C ASP A 592 25.83 -9.83 29.34
N GLU A 593 25.46 -11.12 29.31
CA GLU A 593 25.10 -11.84 28.08
C GLU A 593 23.88 -11.26 27.35
N TYR A 594 22.95 -10.66 28.10
CA TYR A 594 21.74 -10.04 27.56
C TYR A 594 21.93 -8.57 27.19
N ILE A 595 23.02 -7.93 27.65
CA ILE A 595 23.33 -6.53 27.30
C ILE A 595 23.55 -6.39 25.79
N GLY A 596 24.28 -7.33 25.19
CA GLY A 596 24.47 -7.38 23.74
C GLY A 596 23.19 -7.72 22.94
N GLN A 597 22.05 -7.98 23.60
CA GLN A 597 20.77 -8.30 22.97
C GLN A 597 19.71 -7.23 23.24
N ILE A 598 20.10 -6.07 23.77
CA ILE A 598 19.18 -4.96 24.00
C ILE A 598 18.54 -4.51 22.69
N GLY A 599 17.25 -4.20 22.73
CA GLY A 599 16.43 -3.89 21.57
C GLY A 599 15.88 -5.11 20.84
N GLN A 600 16.27 -6.33 21.20
CA GLN A 600 15.69 -7.57 20.68
C GLN A 600 14.33 -7.86 21.35
N PHE A 601 13.43 -8.53 20.62
CA PHE A 601 12.16 -8.98 21.17
C PHE A 601 12.39 -10.06 22.23
N PHE A 602 11.82 -9.87 23.42
CA PHE A 602 12.11 -10.73 24.57
C PHE A 602 11.73 -12.20 24.34
N GLY A 603 10.73 -12.48 23.51
CA GLY A 603 10.36 -13.85 23.15
C GLY A 603 11.41 -14.61 22.32
N MET A 604 12.44 -13.95 21.80
CA MET A 604 13.61 -14.62 21.21
C MET A 604 14.66 -15.00 22.26
N ILE A 605 14.69 -14.28 23.39
CA ILE A 605 15.65 -14.48 24.49
C ILE A 605 15.10 -15.55 25.44
N ASP A 606 13.89 -15.33 25.98
CA ASP A 606 13.15 -16.30 26.78
C ASP A 606 11.72 -16.47 26.23
N PRO A 607 11.52 -17.43 25.30
CA PRO A 607 10.20 -17.69 24.73
C PRO A 607 9.20 -18.23 25.76
N ILE A 608 9.65 -18.97 26.76
CA ILE A 608 8.77 -19.63 27.74
C ILE A 608 8.16 -18.56 28.64
N LEU A 609 8.98 -17.65 29.16
CA LEU A 609 8.51 -16.55 30.00
C LEU A 609 7.60 -15.62 29.21
N MET A 610 7.95 -15.24 27.98
CA MET A 610 7.12 -14.35 27.17
C MET A 610 5.73 -14.95 26.88
N VAL A 611 5.65 -16.25 26.56
CA VAL A 611 4.36 -16.94 26.39
C VAL A 611 3.55 -16.94 27.69
N ASN A 612 4.21 -17.13 28.83
CA ASN A 612 3.53 -17.07 30.13
C ASN A 612 3.00 -15.66 30.45
N LEU A 613 3.76 -14.61 30.14
CA LEU A 613 3.34 -13.22 30.32
C LEU A 613 2.10 -12.89 29.46
N VAL A 614 2.02 -13.42 28.24
CA VAL A 614 0.82 -13.30 27.39
C VAL A 614 -0.36 -14.10 27.99
N ASN A 615 -0.13 -15.32 28.48
CA ASN A 615 -1.18 -16.13 29.12
C ASN A 615 -1.72 -15.50 30.41
N MET A 616 -0.87 -14.78 31.15
CA MET A 616 -1.24 -14.01 32.33
C MET A 616 -1.92 -12.67 32.00
N SER A 617 -2.20 -12.39 30.72
CA SER A 617 -2.81 -11.14 30.22
C SER A 617 -2.01 -9.86 30.49
N LEU A 618 -0.71 -9.97 30.78
CA LEU A 618 0.18 -8.81 30.92
C LEU A 618 0.51 -8.18 29.56
N PHE A 619 0.65 -9.01 28.52
CA PHE A 619 0.82 -8.57 27.13
C PHE A 619 -0.33 -9.08 26.26
N THR A 620 -0.70 -8.29 25.26
CA THR A 620 -1.67 -8.67 24.23
C THR A 620 -1.00 -8.64 22.86
N LEU A 621 -1.13 -9.74 22.12
CA LEU A 621 -0.56 -9.86 20.78
C LEU A 621 -1.64 -9.64 19.71
N ASN A 622 -1.48 -8.61 18.88
CA ASN A 622 -2.28 -8.40 17.68
C ASN A 622 -1.44 -8.65 16.43
N LYS A 623 -1.98 -9.47 15.51
CA LYS A 623 -1.30 -9.81 14.25
C LYS A 623 -1.88 -8.99 13.11
N THR A 624 -1.00 -8.40 12.30
CA THR A 624 -1.35 -7.62 11.11
C THR A 624 -0.64 -8.15 9.88
N TYR A 625 -1.12 -7.80 8.69
CA TYR A 625 -0.54 -8.23 7.42
C TYR A 625 -0.04 -7.03 6.60
N ASP A 626 1.25 -6.97 6.29
CA ASP A 626 1.80 -6.04 5.30
C ASP A 626 1.78 -6.68 3.90
N TYR A 627 0.77 -6.32 3.10
CA TYR A 627 0.59 -6.81 1.73
C TYR A 627 1.58 -6.23 0.71
N GLN A 628 2.36 -5.22 1.08
CA GLN A 628 3.33 -4.54 0.22
C GLN A 628 4.79 -4.92 0.55
N SER A 629 4.99 -5.84 1.50
CA SER A 629 6.30 -6.39 1.89
C SER A 629 6.99 -7.19 0.78
N VAL A 630 8.31 -7.30 0.87
CA VAL A 630 9.16 -8.11 -0.01
C VAL A 630 9.82 -9.21 0.82
N CYS A 631 9.87 -10.42 0.27
CA CYS A 631 10.56 -11.55 0.89
C CYS A 631 11.34 -12.31 -0.16
N ASP A 632 12.45 -12.93 0.24
CA ASP A 632 13.21 -13.81 -0.65
C ASP A 632 12.34 -14.99 -1.11
N PRO A 633 12.39 -15.33 -2.41
CA PRO A 633 11.63 -16.45 -2.91
C PRO A 633 12.13 -17.74 -2.25
N LYS A 634 11.22 -18.50 -1.62
CA LYS A 634 11.54 -19.84 -1.14
C LYS A 634 12.05 -20.67 -2.33
N ARG A 635 13.22 -21.28 -2.18
CA ARG A 635 13.65 -22.34 -3.10
C ARG A 635 12.68 -23.49 -2.94
N GLU A 636 11.70 -23.60 -3.83
CA GLU A 636 10.91 -24.81 -3.92
C GLU A 636 11.88 -25.95 -4.25
N SER A 637 12.04 -26.88 -3.31
CA SER A 637 12.62 -28.18 -3.60
C SER A 637 11.66 -28.88 -4.54
N LYS A 638 11.79 -28.61 -5.85
CA LYS A 638 11.22 -29.49 -6.86
C LYS A 638 11.87 -30.85 -6.61
N GLY A 639 11.16 -31.73 -5.93
CA GLY A 639 11.55 -33.12 -5.79
C GLY A 639 11.94 -33.63 -7.17
N SER A 640 13.16 -34.14 -7.26
CA SER A 640 13.76 -34.93 -8.33
C SER A 640 12.87 -35.18 -9.56
N ALA A 641 12.70 -34.14 -10.38
CA ALA A 641 12.25 -34.25 -11.76
C ALA A 641 13.16 -33.37 -12.62
N ALA A 642 14.47 -33.55 -12.46
CA ALA A 642 15.45 -33.22 -13.47
C ALA A 642 15.28 -34.20 -14.65
N GLY A 643 14.16 -34.10 -15.36
CA GLY A 643 14.11 -34.50 -16.75
C GLY A 643 14.87 -33.43 -17.53
N LEU A 644 15.94 -33.82 -18.23
CA LEU A 644 16.77 -32.95 -19.08
C LEU A 644 15.88 -32.00 -19.91
N ARG A 645 15.87 -30.72 -19.53
CA ARG A 645 15.30 -29.67 -20.38
C ARG A 645 16.28 -29.43 -21.53
N SER A 646 15.83 -29.80 -22.72
CA SER A 646 16.32 -29.39 -24.05
C SER A 646 17.81 -29.56 -24.33
N VAL A 647 18.14 -30.58 -25.13
CA VAL A 647 19.33 -30.54 -25.98
C VAL A 647 19.18 -29.37 -26.94
N TYR A 648 20.12 -28.42 -26.88
CA TYR A 648 20.28 -27.37 -27.88
C TYR A 648 20.58 -28.03 -29.22
N VAL A 649 19.64 -27.97 -30.17
CA VAL A 649 19.91 -28.36 -31.56
C VAL A 649 20.42 -27.09 -32.26
N PRO A 650 21.72 -26.99 -32.58
CA PRO A 650 22.27 -25.82 -33.23
C PRO A 650 21.58 -25.58 -34.57
N THR A 651 21.25 -24.33 -34.86
CA THR A 651 20.73 -23.93 -36.16
C THR A 651 21.86 -23.86 -37.18
N ILE A 652 21.56 -23.94 -38.48
CA ILE A 652 22.57 -23.83 -39.55
C ILE A 652 23.34 -22.49 -39.46
N ALA A 653 22.69 -21.44 -38.91
CA ALA A 653 23.33 -20.15 -38.65
C ALA A 653 24.43 -20.24 -37.56
N ASP A 654 24.27 -21.11 -36.56
CA ASP A 654 25.28 -21.32 -35.50
C ASP A 654 26.51 -22.07 -36.02
N ILE A 655 26.30 -23.01 -36.96
CA ILE A 655 27.40 -23.76 -37.60
C ILE A 655 28.22 -22.86 -38.53
N LEU A 656 27.57 -21.92 -39.22
CA LEU A 656 28.24 -20.97 -40.13
C LEU A 656 29.09 -19.92 -39.39
N ASN A 657 28.72 -19.56 -38.15
CA ASN A 657 29.51 -18.64 -37.33
C ASN A 657 30.80 -19.25 -36.76
N VAL A 658 30.82 -20.58 -36.51
CA VAL A 658 32.05 -21.28 -36.12
C VAL A 658 33.02 -21.40 -37.30
N GLY A 659 32.49 -21.55 -38.53
CA GLY A 659 33.31 -21.53 -39.75
C GLY A 659 34.04 -20.20 -39.96
N TRP A 660 33.40 -19.07 -39.64
CA TRP A 660 34.04 -17.75 -39.72
C TRP A 660 35.17 -17.58 -38.68
N LEU A 661 34.96 -18.00 -37.44
CA LEU A 661 35.98 -17.95 -36.37
C LEU A 661 37.19 -18.87 -36.68
N ALA A 662 36.95 -20.05 -37.26
CA ALA A 662 38.01 -20.96 -37.67
C ALA A 662 38.80 -20.43 -38.90
N SER A 663 38.14 -19.68 -39.79
CA SER A 663 38.78 -19.05 -40.96
C SER A 663 39.61 -17.82 -40.56
N ALA A 664 39.14 -17.05 -39.57
CA ALA A 664 39.85 -15.87 -39.07
C ALA A 664 41.06 -16.22 -38.18
N ALA A 665 41.08 -17.39 -37.55
CA ALA A 665 42.23 -17.90 -36.80
C ALA A 665 43.31 -18.55 -37.69
N ALA A 666 43.01 -18.80 -38.96
CA ALA A 666 43.89 -19.45 -39.93
C ALA A 666 44.44 -18.50 -41.01
N TRP A 667 44.27 -17.18 -40.87
CA TRP A 667 44.83 -16.15 -41.73
C TRP A 667 45.85 -15.27 -41.00
#